data_AF-A0A965IZ33-F1
#
_entry.id   AF-A0A965IZ33-F1
#
_cell.length_a   1.000
_cell.length_b   1.000
_cell.length_c   1.000
_cell.angle_alpha   90.00
_cell.angle_beta   90.00
_cell.angle_gamma   90.00
#
_symmetry.space_group_name_H-M   'P 1'
#
loop_
_entity.id
_entity.type
_entity.pdbx_description
1 polymer ?
#
loop_
_entity_poly.entity_id
_entity_poly.type
_entity_poly.pdbx_seq_one_letter_code
_entity_poly.pdbx_strand_id
1 'polypeptide(L)'
;MNFLSFKSRTPRWIVVVADLTIAAMALGIAYLLRFDMMADQETVNKEWNQLSKSIWLFFLVKFIVFYLLKIHQGLLRHTSTEDLKRIFFAVLLSSMLFFIGGYARYFFYDGFYLFPTSVLIMEFMASFVFLVGSRFTVKLSYLESKKSTEKKESVVIFGAGISGLITKKTIEQDTKNNQEVVAFIDDNKKLVGNRIEGIKVYQLDDLAHLVKQFNIKQCIIAVQQINSDRQREIANTCLTNGVAIKKVPNAKSWINGSFSAKQITQINIEDLLGREAITLNIDKIRSDLEGKIILVSGAAGSIGSGLCREIASFNPKLLVLLDQAESPLYDIQHELKELHPSLNYEIVVGDICNEERMNKLFNAFPFDVVFHAAAYKHVPMMELNPAEAALNNIKGTKILADLALGHDVKKFVMISTDKAVNPTNVMGASKRIAEIYTQSLKNKSKTKFITTRFGNVLGSNGSVIPLFEKQIRNGGPITVTDERITRFFMTIPEACQLVMEAGTMGNGGEIFVFEMGEPVKIVDLAKKMISLSNLELGKDIEIKYTGLRPGEKLYEELLANEENTLPTHHSKILIAKTRVSDTSSIDLIHDLIALIPSQKNMETKPLKYSEYFDLYLDEIAFPKIPAKDAKEELKEQFNKEYCDGNKLKYKNVNVKPDMLQHIFPQLSFINKPCNPCDKSCEYSIIETKLITEEQMKPISTLP
;
A
#
# COMPACT_ATOMS: atom_id res chain seq x y z
N MET A 1 16.16 -51.67 -6.06
CA MET A 1 15.13 -51.68 -7.13
C MET A 1 14.99 -50.27 -7.70
N ASN A 2 15.80 -49.90 -8.70
CA ASN A 2 15.88 -48.56 -9.29
C ASN A 2 15.57 -48.57 -10.79
N PHE A 3 14.62 -49.42 -11.23
CA PHE A 3 14.37 -49.64 -12.66
C PHE A 3 13.29 -48.73 -13.30
N LEU A 4 12.78 -47.72 -12.57
CA LEU A 4 11.63 -46.92 -13.02
C LEU A 4 11.82 -45.39 -12.93
N SER A 5 13.04 -44.86 -13.06
CA SER A 5 13.21 -43.41 -13.25
C SER A 5 12.97 -43.01 -14.72
N PHE A 6 11.70 -43.00 -15.15
CA PHE A 6 11.31 -42.52 -16.48
C PHE A 6 11.40 -40.99 -16.59
N LYS A 7 12.61 -40.44 -16.75
CA LYS A 7 12.84 -39.01 -17.07
C LYS A 7 12.61 -38.66 -18.56
N SER A 8 12.50 -39.65 -19.45
CA SER A 8 12.22 -39.46 -20.89
C SER A 8 10.78 -39.83 -21.27
N ARG A 9 10.29 -39.28 -22.39
CA ARG A 9 9.01 -39.65 -23.01
C ARG A 9 8.98 -41.17 -23.19
N THR A 10 8.09 -41.88 -22.49
CA THR A 10 7.94 -43.34 -22.62
C THR A 10 7.70 -43.65 -24.10
N PRO A 11 8.56 -44.44 -24.77
CA PRO A 11 8.37 -44.77 -26.18
C PRO A 11 6.99 -45.39 -26.41
N ARG A 12 6.30 -44.93 -27.47
CA ARG A 12 4.92 -45.35 -27.77
C ARG A 12 4.76 -46.86 -27.95
N TRP A 13 5.80 -47.53 -28.46
CA TRP A 13 5.80 -48.98 -28.63
C TRP A 13 5.72 -49.72 -27.28
N ILE A 14 6.31 -49.17 -26.20
CA ILE A 14 6.20 -49.75 -24.85
C ILE A 14 4.76 -49.68 -24.37
N VAL A 15 4.06 -48.57 -24.64
CA VAL A 15 2.64 -48.41 -24.26
C VAL A 15 1.78 -49.42 -25.01
N VAL A 16 2.00 -49.59 -26.32
CA VAL A 16 1.28 -50.59 -27.12
C VAL A 16 1.51 -52.00 -26.58
N VAL A 17 2.76 -52.38 -26.31
CA VAL A 17 3.09 -53.70 -25.77
C VAL A 17 2.44 -53.89 -24.39
N ALA A 18 2.53 -52.90 -23.50
CA ALA A 18 1.91 -52.98 -22.18
C ALA A 18 0.39 -53.12 -22.26
N ASP A 19 -0.29 -52.35 -23.12
CA ASP A 19 -1.74 -52.41 -23.29
C ASP A 19 -2.20 -53.76 -23.85
N LEU A 20 -1.44 -54.34 -24.79
CA LEU A 20 -1.70 -55.69 -25.31
C LEU A 20 -1.48 -56.77 -24.25
N THR A 21 -0.43 -56.65 -23.42
CA THR A 21 -0.19 -57.57 -22.31
C THR A 21 -1.31 -57.47 -21.27
N ILE A 22 -1.77 -56.26 -20.94
CA ILE A 22 -2.90 -56.04 -20.02
C ILE A 22 -4.18 -56.70 -20.58
N ALA A 23 -4.45 -56.53 -21.88
CA ALA A 23 -5.60 -57.18 -22.53
C ALA A 23 -5.49 -58.72 -22.53
N ALA A 24 -4.28 -59.27 -22.72
CA ALA A 24 -4.05 -60.71 -22.63
C ALA A 24 -4.22 -61.23 -21.19
N MET A 25 -3.77 -60.48 -20.18
CA MET A 25 -4.02 -60.79 -18.77
C MET A 25 -5.51 -60.76 -18.44
N ALA A 26 -6.25 -59.78 -18.97
CA ALA A 26 -7.70 -59.70 -18.84
C ALA A 26 -8.41 -60.91 -19.45
N LEU A 27 -7.97 -61.36 -20.64
CA LEU A 27 -8.48 -62.58 -21.27
C LEU A 27 -8.20 -63.81 -20.40
N GLY A 28 -6.99 -63.95 -19.87
CA GLY A 28 -6.63 -65.05 -18.96
C GLY A 28 -7.50 -65.06 -17.69
N ILE A 29 -7.72 -63.90 -17.08
CA ILE A 29 -8.59 -63.77 -15.90
C ILE A 29 -10.05 -64.08 -16.25
N ALA A 30 -10.55 -63.66 -17.41
CA ALA A 30 -11.89 -64.00 -17.87
C ALA A 30 -12.08 -65.52 -18.04
N TYR A 31 -11.06 -66.23 -18.53
CA TYR A 31 -11.05 -67.68 -18.60
C TYR A 31 -11.01 -68.35 -17.22
N LEU A 32 -10.19 -67.84 -16.29
CA LEU A 32 -10.12 -68.35 -14.91
C LEU A 32 -11.46 -68.19 -14.18
N LEU A 33 -12.10 -67.03 -14.32
CA LEU A 33 -13.40 -66.73 -13.72
C LEU A 33 -14.51 -67.60 -14.31
N ARG A 34 -14.48 -67.89 -15.61
CA ARG A 34 -15.50 -68.74 -16.25
C ARG A 34 -15.50 -70.18 -15.73
N PHE A 35 -14.31 -70.71 -15.47
CA PHE A 35 -14.10 -72.11 -15.11
C PHE A 35 -13.99 -72.35 -13.60
N ASP A 36 -14.24 -71.30 -12.81
CA ASP A 36 -14.31 -71.32 -11.34
C ASP A 36 -13.11 -72.03 -10.67
N MET A 37 -11.96 -72.06 -11.36
CA MET A 37 -10.77 -72.84 -11.02
C MET A 37 -10.98 -74.36 -10.78
N MET A 38 -12.15 -74.92 -11.12
CA MET A 38 -12.52 -76.32 -10.88
C MET A 38 -12.75 -77.14 -12.16
N ALA A 39 -12.34 -76.64 -13.33
CA ALA A 39 -12.52 -77.37 -14.59
C ALA A 39 -11.72 -78.69 -14.62
N ASP A 40 -12.37 -79.72 -15.16
CA ASP A 40 -11.76 -81.01 -15.45
C ASP A 40 -10.73 -80.90 -16.60
N GLN A 41 -9.74 -81.79 -16.59
CA GLN A 41 -8.62 -81.77 -17.54
C GLN A 41 -9.09 -81.85 -19.01
N GLU A 42 -10.22 -82.51 -19.27
CA GLU A 42 -10.77 -82.66 -20.62
C GLU A 42 -11.35 -81.33 -21.15
N THR A 43 -12.11 -80.60 -20.33
CA THR A 43 -12.64 -79.27 -20.67
C THR A 43 -11.52 -78.27 -20.91
N VAL A 44 -10.49 -78.27 -20.06
CA VAL A 44 -9.31 -77.38 -20.22
C VAL A 44 -8.60 -77.66 -21.54
N ASN A 45 -8.37 -78.93 -21.90
CA ASN A 45 -7.71 -79.30 -23.15
C ASN A 45 -8.52 -78.90 -24.40
N LYS A 46 -9.86 -79.07 -24.35
CA LYS A 46 -10.75 -78.67 -25.45
C LYS A 46 -10.73 -77.15 -25.67
N GLU A 47 -10.85 -76.38 -24.60
CA GLU A 47 -10.85 -74.91 -24.66
C GLU A 47 -9.46 -74.35 -25.00
N TRP A 48 -8.38 -74.96 -24.50
CA TRP A 48 -7.01 -74.58 -24.88
C TRP A 48 -6.73 -74.79 -26.38
N ASN A 49 -7.21 -75.90 -26.97
CA ASN A 49 -7.08 -76.15 -28.40
C ASN A 49 -7.84 -75.12 -29.26
N GLN A 50 -8.96 -74.60 -28.75
CA GLN A 50 -9.70 -73.52 -29.41
C GLN A 50 -9.05 -72.14 -29.22
N LEU A 51 -8.58 -71.85 -28.00
CA LEU A 51 -7.93 -70.60 -27.63
C LEU A 51 -6.59 -70.43 -28.36
N SER A 52 -5.74 -71.46 -28.38
CA SER A 52 -4.42 -71.42 -29.03
C SER A 52 -4.48 -71.09 -30.53
N LYS A 53 -5.55 -71.51 -31.22
CA LYS A 53 -5.80 -71.16 -32.63
C LYS A 53 -6.29 -69.71 -32.80
N SER A 54 -6.99 -69.18 -31.80
CA SER A 54 -7.68 -67.88 -31.87
C SER A 54 -6.88 -66.74 -31.22
N ILE A 55 -5.83 -67.04 -30.43
CA ILE A 55 -5.06 -66.05 -29.67
C ILE A 55 -4.26 -65.08 -30.56
N TRP A 56 -3.77 -65.54 -31.71
CA TRP A 56 -3.09 -64.67 -32.67
C TRP A 56 -4.06 -63.66 -33.29
N LEU A 57 -5.30 -64.09 -33.57
CA LEU A 57 -6.36 -63.21 -34.03
C LEU A 57 -6.74 -62.19 -32.94
N PHE A 58 -6.73 -62.60 -31.66
CA PHE A 58 -6.96 -61.70 -30.54
C PHE A 58 -5.95 -60.55 -30.51
N PHE A 59 -4.65 -60.87 -30.55
CA PHE A 59 -3.60 -59.85 -30.57
C PHE A 59 -3.69 -58.97 -31.82
N LEU A 60 -3.97 -59.54 -32.99
CA LEU A 60 -4.08 -58.79 -34.23
C LEU A 60 -5.23 -57.77 -34.19
N VAL A 61 -6.43 -58.20 -33.80
CA VAL A 61 -7.61 -57.32 -33.72
C VAL A 61 -7.40 -56.23 -32.66
N LYS A 62 -6.92 -56.60 -31.46
CA LYS A 62 -6.63 -55.62 -30.40
C LYS A 62 -5.58 -54.60 -30.85
N PHE A 63 -4.50 -55.06 -31.50
CA PHE A 63 -3.45 -54.18 -32.01
C PHE A 63 -4.01 -53.18 -33.03
N ILE A 64 -4.75 -53.65 -34.03
CA ILE A 64 -5.34 -52.79 -35.07
C ILE A 64 -6.29 -51.75 -34.43
N VAL A 65 -7.22 -52.20 -33.59
CA VAL A 65 -8.21 -51.30 -32.95
C VAL A 65 -7.54 -50.28 -32.04
N PHE A 66 -6.59 -50.72 -31.19
CA PHE A 66 -5.87 -49.84 -30.25
C PHE A 66 -4.99 -48.84 -30.99
N TYR A 67 -4.40 -49.25 -32.13
CA TYR A 67 -3.62 -48.38 -32.98
C TYR A 67 -4.50 -47.32 -33.69
N LEU A 68 -5.62 -47.74 -34.31
CA LEU A 68 -6.54 -46.86 -35.02
C LEU A 68 -7.22 -45.84 -34.11
N LEU A 69 -7.63 -46.25 -32.91
CA LEU A 69 -8.22 -45.36 -31.89
C LEU A 69 -7.18 -44.60 -31.07
N LYS A 70 -5.89 -44.76 -31.40
CA LYS A 70 -4.78 -43.95 -30.90
C LYS A 70 -4.67 -43.94 -29.36
N ILE A 71 -5.04 -45.03 -28.68
CA ILE A 71 -4.97 -45.09 -27.21
C ILE A 71 -3.53 -44.98 -26.68
N HIS A 72 -2.54 -45.34 -27.51
CA HIS A 72 -1.11 -45.27 -27.21
C HIS A 72 -0.52 -43.86 -27.33
N GLN A 73 -1.27 -42.89 -27.87
CA GLN A 73 -0.78 -41.52 -28.07
C GLN A 73 -0.93 -40.64 -26.83
N GLY A 74 -1.81 -41.03 -25.89
CA GLY A 74 -1.99 -40.33 -24.62
C GLY A 74 -0.74 -40.37 -23.75
N LEU A 75 -0.32 -39.22 -23.22
CA LEU A 75 0.73 -39.15 -22.22
C LEU A 75 0.21 -39.77 -20.92
N LEU A 76 0.67 -40.97 -20.56
CA LEU A 76 0.22 -41.73 -19.37
C LEU A 76 0.12 -40.87 -18.09
N ARG A 77 1.06 -39.93 -17.92
CA ARG A 77 1.18 -39.04 -16.74
C ARG A 77 0.12 -37.93 -16.69
N HIS A 78 -0.50 -37.63 -17.84
CA HIS A 78 -1.50 -36.59 -18.03
C HIS A 78 -2.83 -37.18 -18.52
N THR A 79 -3.13 -38.43 -18.13
CA THR A 79 -4.38 -39.10 -18.51
C THR A 79 -5.59 -38.22 -18.19
N SER A 80 -6.38 -37.93 -19.22
CA SER A 80 -7.55 -37.06 -19.24
C SER A 80 -8.86 -37.86 -19.32
N THR A 81 -10.00 -37.17 -19.20
CA THR A 81 -11.32 -37.79 -19.41
C THR A 81 -11.54 -38.23 -20.86
N GLU A 82 -10.86 -37.63 -21.84
CA GLU A 82 -10.92 -38.06 -23.25
C GLU A 82 -10.21 -39.39 -23.48
N ASP A 83 -9.09 -39.64 -22.78
CA ASP A 83 -8.35 -40.89 -22.88
C ASP A 83 -9.21 -42.07 -22.39
N LEU A 84 -10.01 -41.85 -21.32
CA LEU A 84 -10.96 -42.85 -20.82
C LEU A 84 -12.02 -43.20 -21.88
N LYS A 85 -12.55 -42.20 -22.60
CA LYS A 85 -13.51 -42.43 -23.69
C LYS A 85 -12.87 -43.25 -24.83
N ARG A 86 -11.63 -42.93 -25.23
CA ARG A 86 -10.92 -43.68 -26.27
C ARG A 86 -10.69 -45.14 -25.87
N ILE A 87 -10.28 -45.39 -24.62
CA ILE A 87 -10.12 -46.75 -24.08
C ILE A 87 -11.45 -47.49 -24.11
N PHE A 88 -12.53 -46.87 -23.64
CA PHE A 88 -13.87 -47.48 -23.66
C PHE A 88 -14.29 -47.90 -25.07
N PHE A 89 -14.22 -46.99 -26.05
CA PHE A 89 -14.57 -47.32 -27.43
C PHE A 89 -13.64 -48.35 -28.07
N ALA A 90 -12.36 -48.36 -27.71
CA ALA A 90 -11.41 -49.34 -28.22
C ALA A 90 -11.68 -50.75 -27.71
N VAL A 91 -11.93 -50.89 -26.41
CA VAL A 91 -12.30 -52.18 -25.83
C VAL A 91 -13.66 -52.62 -26.40
N LEU A 92 -14.66 -51.72 -26.43
CA LEU A 92 -15.99 -52.01 -26.99
C LEU A 92 -15.95 -52.48 -28.44
N LEU A 93 -15.26 -51.73 -29.32
CA LEU A 93 -15.14 -52.07 -30.74
C LEU A 93 -14.42 -53.41 -30.93
N SER A 94 -13.34 -53.66 -30.18
CA SER A 94 -12.65 -54.94 -30.25
C SER A 94 -13.53 -56.11 -29.81
N SER A 95 -14.30 -55.96 -28.73
CA SER A 95 -15.22 -56.99 -28.23
C SER A 95 -16.38 -57.23 -29.21
N MET A 96 -16.91 -56.18 -29.85
CA MET A 96 -17.91 -56.32 -30.92
C MET A 96 -17.35 -57.06 -32.14
N LEU A 97 -16.12 -56.78 -32.56
CA LEU A 97 -15.47 -57.50 -33.65
C LEU A 97 -15.28 -59.00 -33.33
N PHE A 98 -14.88 -59.34 -32.10
CA PHE A 98 -14.79 -60.74 -31.68
C PHE A 98 -16.17 -61.42 -31.60
N PHE A 99 -17.19 -60.70 -31.14
CA PHE A 99 -18.55 -61.22 -31.08
C PHE A 99 -19.08 -61.53 -32.50
N ILE A 100 -18.99 -60.57 -33.42
CA ILE A 100 -19.42 -60.73 -34.83
C ILE A 100 -18.59 -61.81 -35.52
N GLY A 101 -17.27 -61.79 -35.36
CA GLY A 101 -16.38 -62.81 -35.94
C GLY A 101 -16.65 -64.22 -35.39
N GLY A 102 -17.02 -64.31 -34.11
CA GLY A 102 -17.36 -65.58 -33.46
C GLY A 102 -18.64 -66.17 -34.03
N TYR A 103 -19.66 -65.35 -34.22
CA TYR A 103 -20.91 -65.74 -34.89
C TYR A 103 -20.67 -66.12 -36.36
N ALA A 104 -19.86 -65.36 -37.09
CA ALA A 104 -19.53 -65.67 -38.47
C ALA A 104 -18.81 -67.03 -38.59
N ARG A 105 -17.85 -67.31 -37.73
CA ARG A 105 -17.16 -68.61 -37.70
C ARG A 105 -18.12 -69.76 -37.37
N TYR A 106 -19.00 -69.56 -36.39
CA TYR A 106 -19.99 -70.55 -35.99
C TYR A 106 -20.93 -70.95 -37.14
N PHE A 107 -21.49 -69.97 -37.88
CA PHE A 107 -22.45 -70.24 -38.94
C PHE A 107 -21.81 -70.63 -40.29
N PHE A 108 -20.61 -70.14 -40.61
CA PHE A 108 -20.04 -70.26 -41.96
C PHE A 108 -18.77 -71.12 -42.07
N TYR A 109 -18.21 -71.63 -40.97
CA TYR A 109 -16.92 -72.34 -41.02
C TYR A 109 -16.93 -73.72 -40.35
N ASP A 110 -16.88 -73.79 -39.02
CA ASP A 110 -16.63 -75.04 -38.29
C ASP A 110 -17.62 -75.33 -37.16
N GLY A 111 -18.64 -74.49 -36.97
CA GLY A 111 -19.61 -74.66 -35.89
C GLY A 111 -19.07 -74.31 -34.49
N PHE A 112 -17.88 -73.71 -34.40
CA PHE A 112 -17.27 -73.29 -33.14
C PHE A 112 -17.19 -71.74 -33.04
N TYR A 113 -17.44 -71.20 -31.85
CA TYR A 113 -17.21 -69.79 -31.56
C TYR A 113 -15.72 -69.49 -31.40
N LEU A 114 -15.29 -68.26 -31.72
CA LEU A 114 -13.90 -67.80 -31.49
C LEU A 114 -13.54 -67.77 -30.00
N PHE A 115 -14.44 -67.20 -29.21
CA PHE A 115 -14.37 -67.15 -27.76
C PHE A 115 -15.78 -67.32 -27.22
N PRO A 116 -15.97 -68.00 -26.10
CA PRO A 116 -17.31 -68.15 -25.54
C PRO A 116 -17.87 -66.80 -25.06
N THR A 117 -19.16 -66.55 -25.30
CA THR A 117 -19.78 -65.23 -25.13
C THR A 117 -19.60 -64.67 -23.71
N SER A 118 -19.68 -65.52 -22.69
CA SER A 118 -19.43 -65.10 -21.30
C SER A 118 -17.98 -64.65 -21.07
N VAL A 119 -16.99 -65.31 -21.70
CA VAL A 119 -15.58 -64.89 -21.66
C VAL A 119 -15.41 -63.53 -22.32
N LEU A 120 -16.06 -63.26 -23.46
CA LEU A 120 -15.98 -61.95 -24.13
C LEU A 120 -16.53 -60.81 -23.27
N ILE A 121 -17.63 -61.04 -22.56
CA ILE A 121 -18.22 -60.04 -21.65
C ILE A 121 -17.28 -59.81 -20.45
N MET A 122 -16.76 -60.88 -19.85
CA MET A 122 -15.81 -60.78 -18.74
C MET A 122 -14.49 -60.13 -19.15
N GLU A 123 -13.97 -60.46 -20.34
CA GLU A 123 -12.77 -59.85 -20.91
C GLU A 123 -12.99 -58.36 -21.17
N PHE A 124 -14.13 -57.96 -21.71
CA PHE A 124 -14.48 -56.55 -21.92
C PHE A 124 -14.39 -55.77 -20.60
N MET A 125 -15.03 -56.27 -19.53
CA MET A 125 -15.00 -55.62 -18.22
C MET A 125 -13.59 -55.59 -17.62
N ALA A 126 -12.89 -56.72 -17.63
CA ALA A 126 -11.54 -56.82 -17.07
C ALA A 126 -10.53 -55.94 -17.83
N SER A 127 -10.56 -55.95 -19.16
CA SER A 127 -9.70 -55.12 -20.01
C SER A 127 -9.93 -53.63 -19.77
N PHE A 128 -11.19 -53.20 -19.68
CA PHE A 128 -11.50 -51.80 -19.39
C PHE A 128 -10.96 -51.38 -18.02
N VAL A 129 -11.23 -52.16 -16.97
CA VAL A 129 -10.78 -51.87 -15.61
C VAL A 129 -9.25 -51.85 -15.51
N PHE A 130 -8.55 -52.84 -16.07
CA PHE A 130 -7.09 -52.89 -15.99
C PHE A 130 -6.41 -51.81 -16.81
N LEU A 131 -6.90 -51.50 -18.02
CA LEU A 131 -6.34 -50.42 -18.82
C LEU A 131 -6.51 -49.07 -18.11
N VAL A 132 -7.71 -48.76 -17.62
CA VAL A 132 -7.96 -47.52 -16.85
C VAL A 132 -7.13 -47.48 -15.56
N GLY A 133 -7.12 -48.58 -14.80
CA GLY A 133 -6.33 -48.72 -13.57
C GLY A 133 -4.85 -48.47 -13.80
N SER A 134 -4.27 -49.04 -14.87
CA SER A 134 -2.85 -48.83 -15.22
C SER A 134 -2.51 -47.34 -15.42
N ARG A 135 -3.42 -46.58 -16.05
CA ARG A 135 -3.23 -45.14 -16.28
C ARG A 135 -3.28 -44.35 -14.98
N PHE A 136 -4.23 -44.66 -14.10
CA PHE A 136 -4.34 -44.01 -12.79
C PHE A 136 -3.14 -44.31 -11.91
N THR A 137 -2.64 -45.56 -11.87
CA THR A 137 -1.45 -45.92 -11.11
C THR A 137 -0.23 -45.12 -11.58
N VAL A 138 0.03 -45.06 -12.89
CA VAL A 138 1.16 -44.26 -13.43
C VAL A 138 1.00 -42.76 -13.12
N LYS A 139 -0.23 -42.22 -13.20
CA LYS A 139 -0.53 -40.83 -12.87
C LYS A 139 -0.27 -40.52 -11.39
N LEU A 140 -0.74 -41.38 -10.48
CA LEU A 140 -0.54 -41.23 -9.04
C LEU A 140 0.93 -41.35 -8.66
N SER A 141 1.64 -42.37 -9.16
CA SER A 141 3.08 -42.53 -8.90
C SER A 141 3.91 -41.36 -9.44
N TYR A 142 3.52 -40.75 -10.56
CA TYR A 142 4.19 -39.55 -11.07
C TYR A 142 3.95 -38.32 -10.18
N LEU A 143 2.73 -38.14 -9.66
CA LEU A 143 2.41 -37.05 -8.73
C LEU A 143 3.15 -37.20 -7.40
N GLU A 144 3.29 -38.43 -6.89
CA GLU A 144 4.07 -38.70 -5.68
C GLU A 144 5.56 -38.54 -5.90
N SER A 145 6.11 -39.04 -7.02
CA SER A 145 7.54 -38.89 -7.34
C SER A 145 7.97 -37.44 -7.56
N LYS A 146 7.02 -36.51 -7.78
CA LYS A 146 7.28 -35.07 -7.89
C LYS A 146 7.31 -34.36 -6.53
N LYS A 147 6.86 -34.98 -5.44
CA LYS A 147 7.00 -34.38 -4.11
C LYS A 147 8.48 -34.39 -3.74
N SER A 148 9.10 -33.21 -3.62
CA SER A 148 10.48 -33.12 -3.15
C SER A 148 10.59 -33.63 -1.71
N THR A 149 11.66 -34.35 -1.43
CA THR A 149 12.07 -34.81 -0.10
C THR A 149 12.90 -33.77 0.66
N GLU A 150 13.05 -32.57 0.09
CA GLU A 150 13.71 -31.45 0.77
C GLU A 150 12.83 -30.91 1.89
N LYS A 151 13.49 -30.42 2.95
CA LYS A 151 12.85 -29.85 4.12
C LYS A 151 12.15 -28.56 3.72
N LYS A 152 10.83 -28.57 3.57
CA LYS A 152 10.05 -27.42 3.13
C LYS A 152 9.84 -26.43 4.27
N GLU A 153 9.83 -25.13 3.95
CA GLU A 153 9.43 -24.09 4.86
C GLU A 153 7.91 -24.09 5.05
N SER A 154 7.46 -24.17 6.30
CA SER A 154 6.04 -24.14 6.64
C SER A 154 5.47 -22.72 6.49
N VAL A 155 4.45 -22.60 5.65
CA VAL A 155 3.75 -21.35 5.34
C VAL A 155 2.27 -21.47 5.72
N VAL A 156 1.71 -20.39 6.26
CA VAL A 156 0.27 -20.24 6.47
C VAL A 156 -0.30 -19.24 5.48
N ILE A 157 -1.52 -19.47 5.00
CA ILE A 157 -2.24 -18.52 4.13
C ILE A 157 -3.39 -17.91 4.91
N PHE A 158 -3.41 -16.58 5.01
CA PHE A 158 -4.56 -15.83 5.51
C PHE A 158 -5.55 -15.58 4.36
N GLY A 159 -6.76 -16.12 4.49
CA GLY A 159 -7.80 -16.17 3.47
C GLY A 159 -7.94 -17.57 2.87
N ALA A 160 -8.98 -18.29 3.25
CA ALA A 160 -9.30 -19.64 2.81
C ALA A 160 -10.26 -19.67 1.60
N GLY A 161 -10.52 -18.51 0.98
CA GLY A 161 -11.34 -18.38 -0.22
C GLY A 161 -10.62 -18.75 -1.53
N ILE A 162 -11.20 -18.33 -2.66
CA ILE A 162 -10.69 -18.63 -4.02
C ILE A 162 -9.24 -18.15 -4.19
N SER A 163 -8.93 -16.94 -3.74
CA SER A 163 -7.57 -16.38 -3.82
C SER A 163 -6.57 -17.24 -3.06
N GLY A 164 -6.88 -17.66 -1.82
CA GLY A 164 -6.00 -18.53 -1.04
C GLY A 164 -5.80 -19.92 -1.64
N LEU A 165 -6.83 -20.49 -2.25
CA LEU A 165 -6.75 -21.74 -3.01
C LEU A 165 -5.81 -21.62 -4.22
N ILE A 166 -5.92 -20.52 -4.98
CA ILE A 166 -5.02 -20.23 -6.10
C ILE A 166 -3.59 -20.05 -5.59
N THR A 167 -3.41 -19.32 -4.48
CA THR A 167 -2.10 -19.13 -3.84
C THR A 167 -1.46 -20.45 -3.43
N LYS A 168 -2.21 -21.34 -2.75
CA LYS A 168 -1.72 -22.67 -2.39
C LYS A 168 -1.24 -23.45 -3.64
N LYS A 169 -2.09 -23.55 -4.66
CA LYS A 169 -1.76 -24.27 -5.90
C LYS A 169 -0.53 -23.69 -6.59
N THR A 170 -0.40 -22.36 -6.58
CA THR A 170 0.74 -21.66 -7.20
C THR A 170 2.05 -21.93 -6.46
N ILE A 171 2.03 -21.95 -5.13
CA ILE A 171 3.22 -22.25 -4.31
C ILE A 171 3.63 -23.72 -4.47
N GLU A 172 2.67 -24.65 -4.39
CA GLU A 172 2.96 -26.09 -4.47
C GLU A 172 3.39 -26.55 -5.88
N GLN A 173 2.96 -25.84 -6.93
CA GLN A 173 3.37 -26.13 -8.31
C GLN A 173 4.76 -25.58 -8.65
N ASP A 174 5.24 -24.57 -7.93
CA ASP A 174 6.58 -24.04 -8.13
C ASP A 174 7.61 -24.98 -7.47
N THR A 175 8.14 -25.93 -8.25
CA THR A 175 9.12 -26.91 -7.78
C THR A 175 10.45 -26.29 -7.32
N LYS A 176 10.68 -25.00 -7.60
CA LYS A 176 11.85 -24.27 -7.09
C LYS A 176 11.58 -23.61 -5.74
N ASN A 177 10.30 -23.44 -5.38
CA ASN A 177 9.90 -22.82 -4.14
C ASN A 177 9.76 -23.92 -3.08
N ASN A 178 10.71 -23.99 -2.15
CA ASN A 178 10.77 -25.04 -1.13
C ASN A 178 9.82 -24.72 0.04
N GLN A 179 8.55 -24.45 -0.26
CA GLN A 179 7.52 -24.00 0.68
C GLN A 179 6.36 -24.99 0.71
N GLU A 180 5.75 -25.17 1.88
CA GLU A 180 4.57 -26.02 2.09
C GLU A 180 3.50 -25.27 2.87
N VAL A 181 2.26 -25.31 2.36
CA VAL A 181 1.12 -24.68 3.02
C VAL A 181 0.58 -25.65 4.08
N VAL A 182 0.80 -25.33 5.36
CA VAL A 182 0.44 -26.21 6.49
C VAL A 182 -0.93 -25.90 7.09
N ALA A 183 -1.41 -24.67 6.92
CA ALA A 183 -2.66 -24.19 7.48
C ALA A 183 -3.26 -23.05 6.64
N PHE A 184 -4.58 -22.92 6.70
CA PHE A 184 -5.29 -21.69 6.34
C PHE A 184 -5.74 -20.99 7.61
N ILE A 185 -5.77 -19.65 7.59
CA ILE A 185 -6.40 -18.82 8.61
C ILE A 185 -7.50 -18.02 7.94
N ASP A 186 -8.70 -17.98 8.51
CA ASP A 186 -9.82 -17.21 7.96
C ASP A 186 -10.76 -16.72 9.07
N ASP A 187 -11.37 -15.55 8.86
CA ASP A 187 -12.31 -14.94 9.81
C ASP A 187 -13.71 -15.53 9.70
N ASN A 188 -14.02 -16.17 8.58
CA ASN A 188 -15.31 -16.79 8.36
C ASN A 188 -15.46 -18.04 9.24
N LYS A 189 -16.26 -17.91 10.31
CA LYS A 189 -16.60 -19.00 11.24
C LYS A 189 -17.17 -20.24 10.55
N LYS A 190 -17.76 -20.12 9.35
CA LYS A 190 -18.24 -21.27 8.57
C LYS A 190 -17.09 -22.08 7.94
N LEU A 191 -15.94 -21.45 7.68
CA LEU A 191 -14.76 -22.11 7.12
C LEU A 191 -13.84 -22.65 8.22
N VAL A 192 -13.73 -21.95 9.34
CA VAL A 192 -12.95 -22.38 10.51
C VAL A 192 -13.33 -23.80 10.95
N GLY A 193 -12.33 -24.64 11.20
CA GLY A 193 -12.49 -26.03 11.61
C GLY A 193 -12.63 -27.01 10.45
N ASN A 194 -13.06 -26.56 9.27
CA ASN A 194 -13.15 -27.38 8.07
C ASN A 194 -11.78 -27.59 7.41
N ARG A 195 -11.72 -28.52 6.45
CA ARG A 195 -10.54 -28.77 5.62
C ARG A 195 -10.81 -28.35 4.17
N ILE A 196 -9.87 -27.64 3.57
CA ILE A 196 -9.90 -27.22 2.18
C ILE A 196 -8.66 -27.80 1.48
N GLU A 197 -8.86 -28.61 0.45
CA GLU A 197 -7.78 -29.33 -0.26
C GLU A 197 -6.86 -30.09 0.74
N GLY A 198 -7.46 -30.71 1.77
CA GLY A 198 -6.74 -31.47 2.81
C GLY A 198 -6.13 -30.65 3.95
N ILE A 199 -6.10 -29.31 3.86
CA ILE A 199 -5.50 -28.42 4.87
C ILE A 199 -6.59 -27.84 5.77
N LYS A 200 -6.36 -27.83 7.10
CA LYS A 200 -7.33 -27.30 8.08
C LYS A 200 -7.32 -25.77 8.11
N VAL A 201 -8.50 -25.19 8.29
CA VAL A 201 -8.72 -23.75 8.49
C VAL A 201 -8.80 -23.44 9.99
N TYR A 202 -8.05 -22.45 10.45
CA TYR A 202 -7.94 -22.02 11.85
C TYR A 202 -8.36 -20.55 12.01
N GLN A 203 -8.52 -20.10 13.25
CA GLN A 203 -8.69 -18.68 13.56
C GLN A 203 -7.33 -18.00 13.69
N LEU A 204 -7.31 -16.66 13.59
CA LEU A 204 -6.08 -15.88 13.73
C LEU A 204 -5.45 -16.06 15.13
N ASP A 205 -6.27 -16.21 16.17
CA ASP A 205 -5.83 -16.41 17.54
C ASP A 205 -5.05 -17.72 17.74
N ASP A 206 -5.30 -18.72 16.88
CA ASP A 206 -4.58 -20.00 16.90
C ASP A 206 -3.13 -19.86 16.36
N LEU A 207 -2.78 -18.73 15.72
CA LEU A 207 -1.49 -18.57 15.04
C LEU A 207 -0.30 -18.85 15.97
N ALA A 208 -0.33 -18.36 17.21
CA ALA A 208 0.75 -18.59 18.17
C ALA A 208 0.98 -20.08 18.48
N HIS A 209 -0.09 -20.86 18.58
CA HIS A 209 -0.02 -22.31 18.76
C HIS A 209 0.49 -22.99 17.47
N LEU A 210 -0.02 -22.58 16.32
CA LEU A 210 0.37 -23.13 15.01
C LEU A 210 1.86 -22.89 14.70
N VAL A 211 2.39 -21.72 15.06
CA VAL A 211 3.81 -21.38 14.89
C VAL A 211 4.69 -22.37 15.66
N LYS A 212 4.34 -22.71 16.90
CA LYS A 212 5.07 -23.70 17.69
C LYS A 212 4.93 -25.12 17.14
N GLN A 213 3.74 -25.49 16.70
CA GLN A 213 3.45 -26.84 16.22
C GLN A 213 4.11 -27.14 14.87
N PHE A 214 4.04 -26.21 13.93
CA PHE A 214 4.45 -26.41 12.54
C PHE A 214 5.74 -25.65 12.15
N ASN A 215 6.36 -24.91 13.09
CA ASN A 215 7.51 -24.04 12.84
C ASN A 215 7.25 -23.08 11.66
N ILE A 216 6.11 -22.40 11.70
CA ILE A 216 5.67 -21.48 10.63
C ILE A 216 6.66 -20.31 10.55
N LYS A 217 7.19 -20.08 9.34
CA LYS A 217 8.11 -18.97 9.06
C LYS A 217 7.47 -17.82 8.31
N GLN A 218 6.40 -18.09 7.57
CA GLN A 218 5.78 -17.09 6.71
C GLN A 218 4.25 -17.17 6.75
N CYS A 219 3.60 -16.01 6.75
CA CYS A 219 2.18 -15.82 6.53
C CYS A 219 1.97 -15.08 5.21
N ILE A 220 1.11 -15.62 4.34
CA ILE A 220 0.74 -14.99 3.06
C ILE A 220 -0.69 -14.50 3.14
N ILE A 221 -0.88 -13.19 3.03
CA ILE A 221 -2.20 -12.56 2.96
C ILE A 221 -2.73 -12.68 1.54
N ALA A 222 -3.73 -13.54 1.34
CA ALA A 222 -4.37 -13.79 0.05
C ALA A 222 -5.69 -13.02 -0.12
N VAL A 223 -6.24 -12.45 0.95
CA VAL A 223 -7.47 -11.65 0.91
C VAL A 223 -7.23 -10.36 0.12
N GLN A 224 -8.06 -10.12 -0.90
CA GLN A 224 -7.90 -9.02 -1.85
C GLN A 224 -8.47 -7.69 -1.34
N GLN A 225 -9.57 -7.75 -0.60
CA GLN A 225 -10.23 -6.59 0.00
C GLN A 225 -10.27 -6.80 1.51
N ILE A 226 -9.30 -6.21 2.19
CA ILE A 226 -9.19 -6.26 3.64
C ILE A 226 -9.20 -4.83 4.19
N ASN A 227 -9.93 -4.60 5.28
CA ASN A 227 -9.87 -3.33 5.98
C ASN A 227 -8.44 -3.13 6.54
N SER A 228 -7.92 -1.92 6.48
CA SER A 228 -6.62 -1.53 7.05
C SER A 228 -6.44 -1.94 8.51
N ASP A 229 -7.47 -1.81 9.34
CA ASP A 229 -7.41 -2.18 10.76
C ASP A 229 -7.22 -3.68 10.94
N ARG A 230 -7.96 -4.48 10.17
CA ARG A 230 -7.83 -5.94 10.19
C ARG A 230 -6.49 -6.38 9.63
N GLN A 231 -6.01 -5.73 8.56
CA GLN A 231 -4.69 -5.99 7.98
C GLN A 231 -3.57 -5.70 8.99
N ARG A 232 -3.69 -4.60 9.74
CA ARG A 232 -2.77 -4.21 10.82
C ARG A 232 -2.79 -5.23 11.96
N GLU A 233 -3.97 -5.69 12.36
CA GLU A 233 -4.11 -6.72 13.39
C GLU A 233 -3.42 -8.02 13.00
N ILE A 234 -3.69 -8.55 11.80
CA ILE A 234 -3.04 -9.76 11.27
C ILE A 234 -1.53 -9.58 11.24
N ALA A 235 -1.07 -8.45 10.73
CA ALA A 235 0.34 -8.16 10.63
C ALA A 235 1.01 -8.10 12.01
N ASN A 236 0.42 -7.37 12.97
CA ASN A 236 0.94 -7.31 14.33
C ASN A 236 1.01 -8.72 14.95
N THR A 237 -0.04 -9.52 14.83
CA THR A 237 -0.06 -10.90 15.35
C THR A 237 1.03 -11.77 14.70
N CYS A 238 1.27 -11.63 13.40
CA CYS A 238 2.38 -12.33 12.73
C CYS A 238 3.75 -11.86 13.22
N LEU A 239 4.00 -10.54 13.26
CA LEU A 239 5.29 -9.97 13.68
C LEU A 239 5.61 -10.31 15.15
N THR A 240 4.63 -10.24 16.05
CA THR A 240 4.81 -10.61 17.47
C THR A 240 5.19 -12.08 17.65
N ASN A 241 4.79 -12.96 16.71
CA ASN A 241 5.15 -14.38 16.72
C ASN A 241 6.38 -14.71 15.84
N GLY A 242 7.11 -13.70 15.34
CA GLY A 242 8.30 -13.90 14.50
C GLY A 242 8.01 -14.51 13.13
N VAL A 243 6.80 -14.29 12.60
CA VAL A 243 6.36 -14.80 11.30
C VAL A 243 6.47 -13.71 10.24
N ALA A 244 7.24 -13.97 9.18
CA ALA A 244 7.39 -13.06 8.06
C ALA A 244 6.07 -12.91 7.28
N ILE A 245 5.73 -11.69 6.83
CA ILE A 245 4.47 -11.43 6.15
C ILE A 245 4.72 -11.13 4.67
N LYS A 246 3.95 -11.78 3.81
CA LYS A 246 3.88 -11.47 2.37
C LYS A 246 2.43 -11.27 1.93
N LYS A 247 2.24 -10.60 0.81
CA LYS A 247 0.92 -10.28 0.26
C LYS A 247 0.82 -10.77 -1.18
N VAL A 248 -0.35 -11.30 -1.52
CA VAL A 248 -0.70 -11.62 -2.90
C VAL A 248 -1.06 -10.31 -3.62
N PRO A 249 -0.51 -10.06 -4.83
CA PRO A 249 -0.83 -8.87 -5.60
C PRO A 249 -2.30 -8.85 -6.00
N ASN A 250 -2.80 -7.65 -6.32
CA ASN A 250 -4.17 -7.49 -6.78
C ASN A 250 -4.43 -8.36 -8.01
N ALA A 251 -5.61 -8.97 -8.12
CA ALA A 251 -6.00 -9.75 -9.31
C ALA A 251 -5.82 -8.98 -10.63
N LYS A 252 -6.01 -7.64 -10.62
CA LYS A 252 -5.79 -6.77 -11.80
C LYS A 252 -4.33 -6.70 -12.25
N SER A 253 -3.37 -6.93 -11.37
CA SER A 253 -1.92 -6.88 -11.68
C SER A 253 -1.32 -8.25 -12.03
N TRP A 254 -2.15 -9.26 -12.27
CA TRP A 254 -1.68 -10.57 -12.71
C TRP A 254 -1.25 -10.53 -14.18
N ILE A 255 0.05 -10.69 -14.42
CA ILE A 255 0.65 -10.64 -15.76
C ILE A 255 0.03 -11.73 -16.65
N ASN A 256 -0.52 -11.30 -17.79
CA ASN A 256 -1.19 -12.17 -18.77
C ASN A 256 -2.33 -13.03 -18.18
N GLY A 257 -2.98 -12.56 -17.11
CA GLY A 257 -4.04 -13.32 -16.41
C GLY A 257 -3.52 -14.53 -15.62
N SER A 258 -2.20 -14.67 -15.48
CA SER A 258 -1.55 -15.76 -14.76
C SER A 258 -0.89 -15.26 -13.48
N PHE A 259 -1.05 -16.02 -12.39
CA PHE A 259 -0.44 -15.73 -11.09
C PHE A 259 0.75 -16.66 -10.85
N SER A 260 1.90 -16.09 -10.51
CA SER A 260 3.15 -16.81 -10.22
C SER A 260 3.63 -16.53 -8.80
N ALA A 261 4.33 -17.50 -8.20
CA ALA A 261 4.84 -17.37 -6.84
C ALA A 261 5.82 -16.19 -6.67
N LYS A 262 6.53 -15.80 -7.74
CA LYS A 262 7.45 -14.65 -7.76
C LYS A 262 6.76 -13.30 -7.57
N GLN A 263 5.46 -13.21 -7.86
CA GLN A 263 4.71 -11.98 -7.68
C GLN A 263 4.22 -11.78 -6.24
N ILE A 264 4.47 -12.75 -5.34
CA ILE A 264 4.19 -12.62 -3.91
C ILE A 264 5.26 -11.72 -3.29
N THR A 265 4.87 -10.50 -2.91
CA THR A 265 5.79 -9.49 -2.39
C THR A 265 5.75 -9.42 -0.87
N GLN A 266 6.82 -8.89 -0.26
CA GLN A 266 6.77 -8.49 1.16
C GLN A 266 5.70 -7.41 1.35
N ILE A 267 5.09 -7.38 2.53
CA ILE A 267 4.20 -6.29 2.90
C ILE A 267 5.04 -5.03 3.16
N ASN A 268 4.62 -3.90 2.61
CA ASN A 268 5.34 -2.65 2.82
C ASN A 268 4.86 -1.97 4.11
N ILE A 269 5.63 -1.02 4.65
CA ILE A 269 5.25 -0.34 5.89
C ILE A 269 3.99 0.51 5.70
N GLU A 270 3.79 1.04 4.49
CA GLU A 270 2.61 1.82 4.09
C GLU A 270 1.32 1.01 4.22
N ASP A 271 1.36 -0.27 3.85
CA ASP A 271 0.24 -1.21 4.00
C ASP A 271 -0.17 -1.40 5.47
N LEU A 272 0.76 -1.25 6.41
CA LEU A 272 0.52 -1.44 7.85
C LEU A 272 0.05 -0.17 8.56
N LEU A 273 0.43 0.98 8.03
CA LEU A 273 -0.05 2.29 8.47
C LEU A 273 -1.45 2.60 7.93
N GLY A 274 -1.94 1.75 7.01
CA GLY A 274 -3.24 1.71 6.35
C GLY A 274 -4.31 2.64 6.93
N ARG A 275 -4.77 3.55 6.07
CA ARG A 275 -5.94 4.40 6.25
C ARG A 275 -7.02 3.96 5.28
N GLU A 276 -8.27 4.24 5.62
CA GLU A 276 -9.39 3.98 4.72
C GLU A 276 -9.24 4.76 3.39
N ALA A 277 -9.57 4.08 2.29
CA ALA A 277 -9.58 4.68 0.97
C ALA A 277 -10.47 5.93 0.93
N ILE A 278 -10.00 6.98 0.26
CA ILE A 278 -10.77 8.23 0.15
C ILE A 278 -11.94 8.05 -0.82
N THR A 279 -13.05 8.70 -0.52
CA THR A 279 -14.19 8.83 -1.44
C THR A 279 -14.15 10.18 -2.15
N LEU A 280 -13.72 10.20 -3.41
CA LEU A 280 -13.60 11.43 -4.20
C LEU A 280 -14.87 11.74 -4.98
N ASN A 281 -15.13 13.03 -5.22
CA ASN A 281 -16.15 13.44 -6.19
C ASN A 281 -15.54 13.46 -7.61
N ILE A 282 -15.43 12.26 -8.18
CA ILE A 282 -14.78 12.02 -9.47
C ILE A 282 -15.36 12.91 -10.57
N ASP A 283 -16.68 13.13 -10.59
CA ASP A 283 -17.35 13.91 -11.64
C ASP A 283 -16.99 15.40 -11.58
N LYS A 284 -16.90 15.97 -10.38
CA LYS A 284 -16.46 17.37 -10.21
C LYS A 284 -14.99 17.54 -10.56
N ILE A 285 -14.12 16.64 -10.09
CA ILE A 285 -12.68 16.68 -10.41
C ILE A 285 -12.50 16.56 -11.93
N ARG A 286 -13.23 15.64 -12.58
CA ARG A 286 -13.20 15.49 -14.05
C ARG A 286 -13.61 16.77 -14.76
N SER A 287 -14.70 17.42 -14.35
CA SER A 287 -15.14 18.69 -14.94
C SER A 287 -14.07 19.81 -14.86
N ASP A 288 -13.25 19.80 -13.81
CA ASP A 288 -12.23 20.82 -13.57
C ASP A 288 -10.89 20.54 -14.26
N LEU A 289 -10.60 19.28 -14.61
CA LEU A 289 -9.31 18.86 -15.20
C LEU A 289 -9.41 18.40 -16.66
N GLU A 290 -10.53 17.81 -17.06
CA GLU A 290 -10.72 17.26 -18.41
C GLU A 290 -10.67 18.38 -19.46
N GLY A 291 -9.86 18.15 -20.50
CA GLY A 291 -9.67 19.12 -21.58
C GLY A 291 -9.00 20.44 -21.15
N LYS A 292 -8.43 20.53 -19.94
CA LYS A 292 -7.72 21.72 -19.44
C LYS A 292 -6.22 21.67 -19.72
N ILE A 293 -5.59 22.84 -19.74
CA ILE A 293 -4.13 22.98 -19.75
C ILE A 293 -3.66 23.21 -18.32
N ILE A 294 -2.89 22.27 -17.78
CA ILE A 294 -2.55 22.22 -16.36
C ILE A 294 -1.04 22.32 -16.17
N LEU A 295 -0.59 23.21 -15.29
CA LEU A 295 0.81 23.28 -14.86
C LEU A 295 0.97 22.61 -13.50
N VAL A 296 1.96 21.73 -13.38
CA VAL A 296 2.44 21.23 -12.09
C VAL A 296 3.88 21.69 -11.91
N SER A 297 4.13 22.60 -10.97
CA SER A 297 5.50 22.96 -10.57
C SER A 297 6.00 22.07 -9.43
N GLY A 298 7.28 21.78 -9.41
CA GLY A 298 7.84 20.77 -8.52
C GLY A 298 7.47 19.36 -8.96
N ALA A 299 7.26 19.16 -10.27
CA ALA A 299 6.74 17.93 -10.86
C ALA A 299 7.65 16.71 -10.65
N ALA A 300 8.93 16.93 -10.39
CA ALA A 300 9.90 15.87 -10.10
C ALA A 300 9.92 15.50 -8.59
N GLY A 301 9.24 16.29 -7.75
CA GLY A 301 9.08 16.02 -6.31
C GLY A 301 8.06 14.91 -6.02
N SER A 302 8.04 14.40 -4.78
CA SER A 302 7.13 13.30 -4.40
C SER A 302 5.64 13.64 -4.55
N ILE A 303 5.24 14.87 -4.20
CA ILE A 303 3.84 15.32 -4.35
C ILE A 303 3.56 15.75 -5.79
N GLY A 304 4.47 16.50 -6.43
CA GLY A 304 4.28 16.93 -7.81
C GLY A 304 4.18 15.76 -8.78
N SER A 305 5.06 14.76 -8.68
CA SER A 305 4.97 13.55 -9.51
C SER A 305 3.72 12.73 -9.20
N GLY A 306 3.30 12.67 -7.92
CA GLY A 306 2.03 12.07 -7.52
C GLY A 306 0.83 12.76 -8.19
N LEU A 307 0.79 14.10 -8.15
CA LEU A 307 -0.23 14.89 -8.84
C LEU A 307 -0.21 14.65 -10.35
N CYS A 308 0.97 14.58 -10.97
CA CYS A 308 1.05 14.30 -12.41
C CYS A 308 0.41 12.95 -12.78
N ARG A 309 0.65 11.90 -11.98
CA ARG A 309 0.03 10.57 -12.17
C ARG A 309 -1.48 10.61 -12.01
N GLU A 310 -1.96 11.24 -10.94
CA GLU A 310 -3.40 11.31 -10.68
C GLU A 310 -4.12 12.15 -11.75
N ILE A 311 -3.58 13.33 -12.10
CA ILE A 311 -4.14 14.24 -13.11
C ILE A 311 -4.16 13.58 -14.51
N ALA A 312 -3.14 12.79 -14.86
CA ALA A 312 -3.07 12.10 -16.15
C ALA A 312 -4.29 11.19 -16.41
N SER A 313 -4.91 10.66 -15.35
CA SER A 313 -6.10 9.80 -15.45
C SER A 313 -7.40 10.55 -15.77
N PHE A 314 -7.39 11.89 -15.77
CA PHE A 314 -8.56 12.73 -16.05
C PHE A 314 -8.54 13.35 -17.46
N ASN A 315 -7.67 12.88 -18.36
CA ASN A 315 -7.58 13.33 -19.76
C ASN A 315 -7.49 14.87 -19.92
N PRO A 316 -6.46 15.52 -19.32
CA PRO A 316 -6.21 16.93 -19.57
C PRO A 316 -5.85 17.15 -21.05
N LYS A 317 -6.11 18.35 -21.57
CA LYS A 317 -5.70 18.73 -22.92
C LYS A 317 -4.18 18.77 -23.05
N LEU A 318 -3.52 19.29 -22.03
CA LEU A 318 -2.06 19.33 -21.92
C LEU A 318 -1.66 19.36 -20.44
N LEU A 319 -0.76 18.48 -20.03
CA LEU A 319 -0.12 18.50 -18.71
C LEU A 319 1.33 19.00 -18.82
N VAL A 320 1.64 20.14 -18.21
CA VAL A 320 2.98 20.72 -18.23
C VAL A 320 3.68 20.44 -16.90
N LEU A 321 4.82 19.75 -16.95
CA LEU A 321 5.62 19.37 -15.80
C LEU A 321 6.82 20.31 -15.69
N LEU A 322 6.86 21.12 -14.64
CA LEU A 322 7.94 22.08 -14.38
C LEU A 322 8.75 21.65 -13.15
N ASP A 323 10.06 21.46 -13.33
CA ASP A 323 11.00 21.25 -12.22
C ASP A 323 12.43 21.63 -12.62
N GLN A 324 13.30 21.95 -11.67
CA GLN A 324 14.72 22.16 -11.93
C GLN A 324 15.52 20.84 -11.93
N ALA A 325 15.01 19.81 -11.27
CA ALA A 325 15.68 18.51 -11.14
C ALA A 325 15.48 17.68 -12.42
N GLU A 326 16.49 17.68 -13.28
CA GLU A 326 16.44 17.03 -14.60
C GLU A 326 16.19 15.51 -14.52
N SER A 327 16.97 14.76 -13.74
CA SER A 327 16.89 13.30 -13.76
C SER A 327 15.57 12.74 -13.19
N PRO A 328 15.04 13.24 -12.04
CA PRO A 328 13.75 12.77 -11.56
C PRO A 328 12.58 13.25 -12.44
N LEU A 329 12.76 14.33 -13.22
CA LEU A 329 11.78 14.77 -14.22
C LEU A 329 11.76 13.82 -15.44
N TYR A 330 12.93 13.31 -15.85
CA TYR A 330 13.04 12.24 -16.84
C TYR A 330 12.37 10.94 -16.38
N ASP A 331 12.55 10.57 -15.10
CA ASP A 331 11.94 9.36 -14.54
C ASP A 331 10.40 9.40 -14.61
N ILE A 332 9.79 10.51 -14.18
CA ILE A 332 8.32 10.65 -14.25
C ILE A 332 7.83 10.77 -15.70
N GLN A 333 8.60 11.37 -16.60
CA GLN A 333 8.28 11.39 -18.03
C GLN A 333 8.17 9.97 -18.60
N HIS A 334 9.15 9.11 -18.29
CA HIS A 334 9.15 7.73 -18.76
C HIS A 334 7.95 6.96 -18.21
N GLU A 335 7.69 7.10 -16.91
CA GLU A 335 6.56 6.46 -16.24
C GLU A 335 5.21 6.88 -16.85
N LEU A 336 4.98 8.19 -17.07
CA LEU A 336 3.75 8.68 -17.68
C LEU A 336 3.57 8.16 -19.10
N LYS A 337 4.66 8.01 -19.86
CA LYS A 337 4.63 7.46 -21.23
C LYS A 337 4.23 5.98 -21.25
N GLU A 338 4.67 5.20 -20.27
CA GLU A 338 4.29 3.79 -20.14
C GLU A 338 2.84 3.61 -19.67
N LEU A 339 2.42 4.39 -18.68
CA LEU A 339 1.09 4.26 -18.06
C LEU A 339 -0.03 4.94 -18.88
N HIS A 340 0.28 6.06 -19.53
CA HIS A 340 -0.68 6.87 -20.29
C HIS A 340 -0.15 7.24 -21.68
N PRO A 341 -0.04 6.28 -22.62
CA PRO A 341 0.58 6.52 -23.95
C PRO A 341 -0.09 7.60 -24.79
N SER A 342 -1.36 7.93 -24.52
CA SER A 342 -2.15 8.94 -25.23
C SER A 342 -2.16 10.31 -24.55
N LEU A 343 -1.47 10.47 -23.41
CA LEU A 343 -1.41 11.73 -22.68
C LEU A 343 -0.54 12.74 -23.43
N ASN A 344 -1.09 13.94 -23.68
CA ASN A 344 -0.29 15.07 -24.13
C ASN A 344 0.36 15.75 -22.92
N TYR A 345 1.68 15.79 -22.89
CA TYR A 345 2.43 16.47 -21.84
C TYR A 345 3.63 17.23 -22.41
N GLU A 346 4.08 18.25 -21.68
CA GLU A 346 5.30 19.00 -21.96
C GLU A 346 6.22 18.99 -20.74
N ILE A 347 7.52 18.77 -20.97
CA ILE A 347 8.54 18.74 -19.93
C ILE A 347 9.32 20.06 -19.95
N VAL A 348 9.30 20.79 -18.84
CA VAL A 348 9.98 22.08 -18.70
C VAL A 348 10.99 21.99 -17.56
N VAL A 349 12.27 21.91 -17.90
CA VAL A 349 13.34 22.04 -16.91
C VAL A 349 13.49 23.52 -16.54
N GLY A 350 13.29 23.94 -15.30
CA GLY A 350 13.41 25.35 -14.93
C GLY A 350 13.25 25.65 -13.46
N ASP A 351 13.93 26.70 -13.01
CA ASP A 351 13.79 27.26 -11.67
C ASP A 351 12.64 28.28 -11.63
N ILE A 352 11.74 28.12 -10.66
CA ILE A 352 10.60 29.02 -10.41
C ILE A 352 11.05 30.42 -9.99
N CYS A 353 12.28 30.57 -9.48
CA CYS A 353 12.87 31.86 -9.12
C CYS A 353 13.39 32.64 -10.34
N ASN A 354 13.48 32.01 -11.51
CA ASN A 354 13.87 32.65 -12.77
C ASN A 354 12.64 33.28 -13.44
N GLU A 355 12.40 34.55 -13.12
CA GLU A 355 11.25 35.31 -13.59
C GLU A 355 11.15 35.38 -15.12
N GLU A 356 12.25 35.59 -15.84
CA GLU A 356 12.24 35.66 -17.31
C GLU A 356 11.80 34.32 -17.92
N ARG A 357 12.31 33.20 -17.39
CA ARG A 357 11.94 31.85 -17.84
C ARG A 357 10.47 31.56 -17.55
N MET A 358 9.99 31.92 -16.37
CA MET A 358 8.59 31.71 -15.98
C MET A 358 7.63 32.58 -16.80
N ASN A 359 8.00 33.83 -17.09
CA ASN A 359 7.26 34.68 -18.02
C ASN A 359 7.14 34.03 -19.40
N LYS A 360 8.25 33.52 -19.97
CA LYS A 360 8.21 32.83 -21.28
C LYS A 360 7.31 31.60 -21.23
N LEU A 361 7.30 30.86 -20.12
CA LEU A 361 6.45 29.69 -19.94
C LEU A 361 4.96 30.06 -19.92
N PHE A 362 4.55 31.05 -19.13
CA PHE A 362 3.15 31.49 -19.05
C PHE A 362 2.68 32.18 -20.33
N ASN A 363 3.58 32.82 -21.09
CA ASN A 363 3.26 33.34 -22.42
C ASN A 363 3.08 32.23 -23.48
N ALA A 364 3.78 31.11 -23.34
CA ALA A 364 3.69 30.00 -24.30
C ALA A 364 2.40 29.17 -24.15
N PHE A 365 1.84 29.10 -22.93
CA PHE A 365 0.69 28.24 -22.64
C PHE A 365 -0.40 28.98 -21.84
N PRO A 366 -1.66 28.95 -22.27
CA PRO A 366 -2.77 29.51 -21.51
C PRO A 366 -3.26 28.52 -20.45
N PHE A 367 -2.60 28.52 -19.28
CA PHE A 367 -2.93 27.61 -18.18
C PHE A 367 -4.32 27.87 -17.59
N ASP A 368 -5.12 26.82 -17.43
CA ASP A 368 -6.39 26.87 -16.70
C ASP A 368 -6.19 26.69 -15.19
N VAL A 369 -5.30 25.76 -14.82
CA VAL A 369 -5.05 25.36 -13.43
C VAL A 369 -3.54 25.24 -13.19
N VAL A 370 -3.07 25.80 -12.08
CA VAL A 370 -1.69 25.66 -11.61
C VAL A 370 -1.68 24.94 -10.27
N PHE A 371 -1.03 23.79 -10.20
CA PHE A 371 -0.68 23.12 -8.95
C PHE A 371 0.77 23.45 -8.59
N HIS A 372 0.95 24.15 -7.47
CA HIS A 372 2.26 24.60 -7.01
C HIS A 372 2.81 23.72 -5.89
N ALA A 373 3.67 22.75 -6.26
CA ALA A 373 4.33 21.82 -5.33
C ALA A 373 5.84 22.05 -5.20
N ALA A 374 6.42 23.02 -5.91
CA ALA A 374 7.85 23.35 -5.81
C ALA A 374 8.16 24.09 -4.49
N ALA A 375 8.96 23.46 -3.62
CA ALA A 375 9.42 24.05 -2.37
C ALA A 375 10.63 23.28 -1.81
N TYR A 376 11.49 23.96 -1.05
CA TYR A 376 12.43 23.31 -0.15
C TYR A 376 11.74 22.94 1.16
N LYS A 377 11.90 21.68 1.59
CA LYS A 377 11.16 21.10 2.73
C LYS A 377 12.01 20.60 3.90
N HIS A 378 13.33 20.49 3.74
CA HIS A 378 14.19 19.87 4.76
C HIS A 378 14.53 20.85 5.88
N VAL A 379 13.81 20.78 7.00
CA VAL A 379 13.98 21.68 8.16
C VAL A 379 15.45 21.90 8.54
N PRO A 380 16.25 20.85 8.86
CA PRO A 380 17.63 21.09 9.31
C PRO A 380 18.51 21.77 8.25
N MET A 381 18.24 21.52 6.98
CA MET A 381 19.00 22.13 5.88
C MET A 381 18.61 23.59 5.69
N MET A 382 17.32 23.92 5.87
CA MET A 382 16.80 25.27 5.71
C MET A 382 17.11 26.17 6.91
N GLU A 383 17.26 25.62 8.11
CA GLU A 383 17.84 26.34 9.25
C GLU A 383 19.27 26.84 8.96
N LEU A 384 20.03 26.07 8.19
CA LEU A 384 21.39 26.44 7.78
C LEU A 384 21.43 27.32 6.53
N ASN A 385 20.34 27.37 5.76
CA ASN A 385 20.24 28.09 4.48
C ASN A 385 18.95 28.92 4.41
N PRO A 386 18.76 29.88 5.34
CA PRO A 386 17.50 30.61 5.46
C PRO A 386 17.18 31.49 4.25
N ALA A 387 18.20 32.12 3.65
CA ALA A 387 18.01 32.93 2.45
C ALA A 387 17.54 32.09 1.24
N GLU A 388 18.02 30.84 1.11
CA GLU A 388 17.58 29.91 0.07
C GLU A 388 16.13 29.45 0.29
N ALA A 389 15.76 29.20 1.56
CA ALA A 389 14.38 28.90 1.92
C ALA A 389 13.44 30.06 1.55
N ALA A 390 13.82 31.30 1.89
CA ALA A 390 13.06 32.50 1.53
C ALA A 390 13.00 32.71 0.01
N LEU A 391 14.13 32.58 -0.70
CA LEU A 391 14.19 32.76 -2.14
C LEU A 391 13.26 31.77 -2.85
N ASN A 392 13.42 30.48 -2.57
CA ASN A 392 12.65 29.45 -3.27
C ASN A 392 11.18 29.43 -2.83
N ASN A 393 10.91 29.41 -1.53
CA ASN A 393 9.55 29.20 -1.03
C ASN A 393 8.71 30.48 -1.07
N ILE A 394 9.30 31.67 -0.88
CA ILE A 394 8.57 32.95 -0.89
C ILE A 394 8.62 33.58 -2.28
N LYS A 395 9.82 33.95 -2.77
CA LYS A 395 9.95 34.63 -4.07
C LYS A 395 9.51 33.73 -5.23
N GLY A 396 9.87 32.45 -5.22
CA GLY A 396 9.40 31.49 -6.22
C GLY A 396 7.88 31.37 -6.27
N THR A 397 7.22 31.26 -5.11
CA THR A 397 5.74 31.28 -5.03
C THR A 397 5.18 32.59 -5.55
N LYS A 398 5.77 33.73 -5.15
CA LYS A 398 5.37 35.07 -5.59
C LYS A 398 5.32 35.17 -7.11
N ILE A 399 6.41 34.78 -7.79
CA ILE A 399 6.52 34.83 -9.26
C ILE A 399 5.40 34.02 -9.91
N LEU A 400 5.18 32.78 -9.49
CA LEU A 400 4.14 31.94 -10.08
C LEU A 400 2.73 32.47 -9.79
N ALA A 401 2.48 32.99 -8.59
CA ALA A 401 1.19 33.55 -8.20
C ALA A 401 0.87 34.83 -9.00
N ASP A 402 1.84 35.71 -9.20
CA ASP A 402 1.68 36.93 -9.99
C ASP A 402 1.46 36.62 -11.47
N LEU A 403 2.19 35.65 -12.02
CA LEU A 403 1.98 35.21 -13.40
C LEU A 403 0.61 34.55 -13.59
N ALA A 404 0.17 33.74 -12.62
CA ALA A 404 -1.17 33.16 -12.65
C ALA A 404 -2.26 34.24 -12.63
N LEU A 405 -2.07 35.29 -11.83
CA LEU A 405 -2.96 36.45 -11.80
C LEU A 405 -2.93 37.24 -13.12
N GLY A 406 -1.75 37.55 -13.64
CA GLY A 406 -1.58 38.33 -14.87
C GLY A 406 -2.08 37.63 -16.14
N HIS A 407 -2.14 36.29 -16.13
CA HIS A 407 -2.65 35.46 -17.23
C HIS A 407 -4.08 34.93 -17.00
N ASP A 408 -4.82 35.46 -16.01
CA ASP A 408 -6.20 35.05 -15.70
C ASP A 408 -6.38 33.52 -15.50
N VAL A 409 -5.39 32.86 -14.91
CA VAL A 409 -5.48 31.43 -14.55
C VAL A 409 -6.69 31.25 -13.63
N LYS A 410 -7.53 30.24 -13.88
CA LYS A 410 -8.79 30.07 -13.13
C LYS A 410 -8.54 29.66 -11.69
N LYS A 411 -7.60 28.74 -11.47
CA LYS A 411 -7.29 28.19 -10.15
C LYS A 411 -5.78 28.04 -9.94
N PHE A 412 -5.31 28.55 -8.81
CA PHE A 412 -3.94 28.36 -8.34
C PHE A 412 -3.99 27.61 -7.01
N VAL A 413 -3.52 26.37 -6.99
CA VAL A 413 -3.54 25.48 -5.82
C VAL A 413 -2.13 25.37 -5.26
N MET A 414 -1.88 25.98 -4.11
CA MET A 414 -0.60 25.93 -3.41
C MET A 414 -0.56 24.77 -2.40
N ILE A 415 0.46 23.92 -2.52
CA ILE A 415 0.74 22.90 -1.52
C ILE A 415 1.54 23.53 -0.38
N SER A 416 1.00 23.41 0.83
CA SER A 416 1.60 23.85 2.11
C SER A 416 1.72 22.67 3.08
N THR A 417 2.07 22.94 4.34
CA THR A 417 2.46 21.93 5.34
C THR A 417 1.92 22.30 6.72
N ASP A 418 1.73 21.28 7.57
CA ASP A 418 1.51 21.45 9.01
C ASP A 418 2.50 22.40 9.71
N LYS A 419 3.76 22.41 9.27
CA LYS A 419 4.83 23.25 9.83
C LYS A 419 4.63 24.75 9.59
N ALA A 420 3.70 25.14 8.72
CA ALA A 420 3.31 26.54 8.54
C ALA A 420 2.35 27.04 9.63
N VAL A 421 1.78 26.13 10.44
CA VAL A 421 0.98 26.49 11.62
C VAL A 421 1.93 26.79 12.77
N ASN A 422 1.88 28.04 13.27
CA ASN A 422 2.74 28.55 14.34
C ASN A 422 4.20 28.09 14.15
N PRO A 423 4.84 28.55 13.05
CA PRO A 423 6.12 28.02 12.63
C PRO A 423 7.20 28.31 13.68
N THR A 424 7.99 27.28 14.00
CA THR A 424 9.16 27.38 14.91
C THR A 424 10.48 27.09 14.18
N ASN A 425 10.45 27.16 12.85
CA ASN A 425 11.57 26.89 11.96
C ASN A 425 11.41 27.68 10.66
N VAL A 426 12.54 28.00 10.02
CA VAL A 426 12.63 28.84 8.81
C VAL A 426 11.84 28.24 7.65
N MET A 427 11.87 26.91 7.48
CA MET A 427 11.14 26.24 6.41
C MET A 427 9.63 26.46 6.54
N GLY A 428 9.06 26.16 7.72
CA GLY A 428 7.64 26.34 8.00
C GLY A 428 7.22 27.81 7.89
N ALA A 429 8.04 28.72 8.39
CA ALA A 429 7.80 30.14 8.31
C ALA A 429 7.83 30.70 6.88
N SER A 430 8.78 30.26 6.04
CA SER A 430 8.81 30.64 4.62
C SER A 430 7.54 30.19 3.88
N LYS A 431 7.01 29.00 4.20
CA LYS A 431 5.73 28.52 3.66
C LYS A 431 4.55 29.33 4.19
N ARG A 432 4.55 29.70 5.48
CA ARG A 432 3.53 30.57 6.06
C ARG A 432 3.47 31.94 5.37
N ILE A 433 4.63 32.55 5.09
CA ILE A 433 4.69 33.82 4.36
C ILE A 433 4.15 33.65 2.93
N ALA A 434 4.49 32.55 2.24
CA ALA A 434 3.94 32.25 0.93
C ALA A 434 2.40 32.07 0.94
N GLU A 435 1.84 31.51 2.01
CA GLU A 435 0.38 31.44 2.21
C GLU A 435 -0.22 32.84 2.34
N ILE A 436 0.36 33.69 3.20
CA ILE A 436 -0.11 35.06 3.40
C ILE A 436 -0.10 35.81 2.08
N TYR A 437 0.98 35.68 1.29
CA TYR A 437 1.08 36.31 -0.02
C TYR A 437 -0.05 35.87 -0.96
N THR A 438 -0.21 34.56 -1.18
CA THR A 438 -1.25 34.02 -2.07
C THR A 438 -2.68 34.35 -1.60
N GLN A 439 -2.92 34.37 -0.29
CA GLN A 439 -4.20 34.80 0.29
C GLN A 439 -4.48 36.28 0.04
N SER A 440 -3.47 37.14 0.10
CA SER A 440 -3.61 38.58 -0.11
C SER A 440 -4.04 38.95 -1.54
N LEU A 441 -3.82 38.04 -2.51
CA LEU A 441 -4.21 38.22 -3.91
C LEU A 441 -5.70 37.96 -4.16
N LYS A 442 -6.43 37.36 -3.20
CA LYS A 442 -7.84 36.97 -3.33
C LYS A 442 -8.73 38.10 -3.88
N ASN A 443 -8.63 39.30 -3.30
CA ASN A 443 -9.52 40.42 -3.64
C ASN A 443 -9.09 41.18 -4.90
N LYS A 444 -7.93 40.83 -5.47
CA LYS A 444 -7.33 41.50 -6.64
C LYS A 444 -7.51 40.72 -7.94
N SER A 445 -8.14 39.54 -7.92
CA SER A 445 -8.11 38.63 -9.07
C SER A 445 -9.40 37.83 -9.29
N LYS A 446 -9.61 37.42 -10.55
CA LYS A 446 -10.54 36.33 -10.92
C LYS A 446 -9.96 34.95 -10.61
N THR A 447 -8.64 34.84 -10.46
CA THR A 447 -7.92 33.63 -10.08
C THR A 447 -8.29 33.22 -8.66
N LYS A 448 -8.76 31.98 -8.52
CA LYS A 448 -9.04 31.38 -7.21
C LYS A 448 -7.76 30.82 -6.62
N PHE A 449 -7.18 31.53 -5.66
CA PHE A 449 -6.03 31.06 -4.89
C PHE A 449 -6.49 30.13 -3.77
N ILE A 450 -6.02 28.89 -3.78
CA ILE A 450 -6.42 27.83 -2.87
C ILE A 450 -5.15 27.27 -2.23
N THR A 451 -5.14 27.12 -0.91
CA THR A 451 -3.99 26.55 -0.20
C THR A 451 -4.41 25.24 0.46
N THR A 452 -3.56 24.22 0.43
CA THR A 452 -3.80 22.94 1.11
C THR A 452 -2.69 22.67 2.13
N ARG A 453 -3.03 22.35 3.38
CA ARG A 453 -2.11 21.95 4.45
C ARG A 453 -2.32 20.50 4.82
N PHE A 454 -1.23 19.75 4.88
CA PHE A 454 -1.21 18.40 5.40
C PHE A 454 0.16 18.08 6.01
N GLY A 455 0.21 16.99 6.77
CA GLY A 455 1.42 16.54 7.46
C GLY A 455 2.35 15.69 6.59
N ASN A 456 3.04 14.75 7.22
CA ASN A 456 4.04 13.94 6.52
C ASN A 456 3.38 12.99 5.51
N VAL A 457 4.09 12.75 4.41
CA VAL A 457 3.68 11.80 3.37
C VAL A 457 4.66 10.63 3.35
N LEU A 458 4.09 9.43 3.40
CA LEU A 458 4.82 8.15 3.43
C LEU A 458 5.67 7.96 2.18
N GLY A 459 6.89 7.42 2.37
CA GLY A 459 7.82 7.15 1.28
C GLY A 459 8.33 8.39 0.54
N SER A 460 8.02 9.61 0.99
CA SER A 460 8.48 10.82 0.28
C SER A 460 10.01 10.99 0.32
N ASN A 461 10.56 11.65 -0.70
CA ASN A 461 12.01 11.81 -0.89
C ASN A 461 12.66 12.43 0.36
N GLY A 462 13.74 11.81 0.84
CA GLY A 462 14.48 12.26 2.01
C GLY A 462 13.71 12.18 3.34
N SER A 463 12.61 11.43 3.40
CA SER A 463 11.86 11.21 4.66
C SER A 463 12.48 10.09 5.51
N VAL A 464 11.88 9.86 6.68
CA VAL A 464 12.40 8.91 7.68
C VAL A 464 12.37 7.46 7.22
N ILE A 465 11.38 7.06 6.40
CA ILE A 465 11.23 5.68 5.92
C ILE A 465 12.40 5.30 4.99
N PRO A 466 12.69 6.03 3.88
CA PRO A 466 13.86 5.75 3.06
C PRO A 466 15.19 5.77 3.82
N LEU A 467 15.30 6.63 4.85
CA LEU A 467 16.48 6.66 5.72
C LEU A 467 16.61 5.35 6.52
N PHE A 468 15.53 4.88 7.12
CA PHE A 468 15.51 3.62 7.87
C PHE A 468 15.79 2.42 6.97
N GLU A 469 15.20 2.36 5.76
CA GLU A 469 15.50 1.31 4.78
C GLU A 469 16.99 1.28 4.43
N LYS A 470 17.60 2.45 4.20
CA LYS A 470 19.04 2.56 3.93
C LYS A 470 19.88 2.12 5.12
N GLN A 471 19.50 2.52 6.33
CA GLN A 471 20.20 2.13 7.57
C GLN A 471 20.11 0.62 7.79
N ILE A 472 18.93 0.03 7.62
CA ILE A 472 18.70 -1.41 7.74
C ILE A 472 19.55 -2.17 6.71
N ARG A 473 19.52 -1.74 5.44
CA ARG A 473 20.29 -2.37 4.36
C ARG A 473 21.80 -2.34 4.63
N ASN A 474 22.28 -1.32 5.33
CA ASN A 474 23.67 -1.16 5.70
C ASN A 474 24.06 -1.86 7.02
N GLY A 475 23.12 -2.55 7.69
CA GLY A 475 23.38 -3.27 8.95
C GLY A 475 23.16 -2.46 10.24
N GLY A 476 22.58 -1.25 10.15
CA GLY A 476 22.23 -0.43 11.31
C GLY A 476 23.40 0.37 11.91
N PRO A 477 23.19 1.04 13.08
CA PRO A 477 21.92 1.16 13.81
C PRO A 477 20.92 2.09 13.11
N ILE A 478 19.63 1.94 13.41
CA ILE A 478 18.61 2.93 13.04
C ILE A 478 18.70 4.13 13.97
N THR A 479 18.67 5.35 13.42
CA THR A 479 18.74 6.58 14.21
C THR A 479 17.35 7.18 14.41
N VAL A 480 16.87 7.23 15.65
CA VAL A 480 15.64 7.94 16.04
C VAL A 480 16.05 9.21 16.79
N THR A 481 15.34 10.32 16.61
CA THR A 481 15.69 11.59 17.26
C THR A 481 15.32 11.58 18.75
N ASP A 482 14.06 11.26 19.08
CA ASP A 482 13.56 11.10 20.45
C ASP A 482 12.56 9.94 20.52
N GLU A 483 12.50 9.21 21.63
CA GLU A 483 11.58 8.08 21.81
C GLU A 483 10.10 8.49 21.77
N ARG A 484 9.80 9.73 22.18
CA ARG A 484 8.44 10.27 22.30
C ARG A 484 7.95 10.90 21.00
N ILE A 485 8.80 11.05 20.00
CA ILE A 485 8.47 11.79 18.78
C ILE A 485 7.38 11.08 17.97
N THR A 486 6.34 11.82 17.59
CA THR A 486 5.22 11.31 16.79
C THR A 486 5.02 12.15 15.54
N ARG A 487 4.53 11.53 14.47
CA ARG A 487 4.18 12.21 13.23
C ARG A 487 2.88 11.65 12.68
N PHE A 488 2.10 12.52 12.05
CA PHE A 488 0.97 12.11 11.25
C PHE A 488 1.43 11.74 9.84
N PHE A 489 0.82 10.71 9.25
CA PHE A 489 1.20 10.19 7.95
C PHE A 489 -0.01 10.01 7.05
N MET A 490 0.17 10.28 5.76
CA MET A 490 -0.77 9.88 4.71
C MET A 490 0.02 9.33 3.51
N THR A 491 -0.64 8.62 2.60
CA THR A 491 0.04 8.13 1.39
C THR A 491 0.16 9.21 0.31
N ILE A 492 1.08 9.07 -0.65
CA ILE A 492 1.21 10.01 -1.77
C ILE A 492 -0.09 10.09 -2.59
N PRO A 493 -0.70 8.98 -3.03
CA PRO A 493 -1.98 9.04 -3.75
C PRO A 493 -3.07 9.71 -2.93
N GLU A 494 -3.15 9.41 -1.63
CA GLU A 494 -4.12 10.03 -0.72
C GLU A 494 -3.98 11.55 -0.67
N ALA A 495 -2.75 12.05 -0.48
CA ALA A 495 -2.46 13.48 -0.46
C ALA A 495 -2.84 14.15 -1.79
N CYS A 496 -2.44 13.56 -2.92
CA CYS A 496 -2.68 14.13 -4.25
C CYS A 496 -4.18 14.19 -4.58
N GLN A 497 -4.92 13.15 -4.21
CA GLN A 497 -6.37 13.08 -4.39
C GLN A 497 -7.12 14.13 -3.57
N LEU A 498 -6.73 14.32 -2.29
CA LEU A 498 -7.30 15.38 -1.46
C LEU A 498 -6.91 16.78 -1.94
N VAL A 499 -5.71 16.97 -2.50
CA VAL A 499 -5.30 18.23 -3.14
C VAL A 499 -6.18 18.55 -4.35
N MET A 500 -6.44 17.56 -5.23
CA MET A 500 -7.32 17.76 -6.38
C MET A 500 -8.76 18.06 -5.96
N GLU A 501 -9.30 17.34 -4.97
CA GLU A 501 -10.65 17.56 -4.43
C GLU A 501 -10.77 18.96 -3.78
N ALA A 502 -9.77 19.37 -2.99
CA ALA A 502 -9.68 20.72 -2.40
C ALA A 502 -9.59 21.81 -3.48
N GLY A 503 -8.74 21.61 -4.50
CA GLY A 503 -8.62 22.50 -5.65
C GLY A 503 -9.93 22.62 -6.42
N THR A 504 -10.69 21.53 -6.53
CA THR A 504 -11.98 21.49 -7.21
C THR A 504 -13.06 22.27 -6.42
N MET A 505 -13.12 22.09 -5.11
CA MET A 505 -14.15 22.74 -4.28
C MET A 505 -13.85 24.20 -3.89
N GLY A 506 -12.58 24.62 -3.91
CA GLY A 506 -12.16 25.95 -3.49
C GLY A 506 -12.72 27.07 -4.36
N ASN A 507 -13.14 28.17 -3.72
CA ASN A 507 -13.67 29.37 -4.36
C ASN A 507 -12.73 30.57 -4.30
N GLY A 508 -11.58 30.45 -3.66
CA GLY A 508 -10.56 31.48 -3.51
C GLY A 508 -10.44 31.98 -2.07
N GLY A 509 -9.21 31.96 -1.55
CA GLY A 509 -8.83 32.41 -0.21
C GLY A 509 -8.91 31.35 0.88
N GLU A 510 -9.45 30.17 0.60
CA GLU A 510 -9.51 29.08 1.57
C GLU A 510 -8.14 28.45 1.80
N ILE A 511 -7.84 28.15 3.06
CA ILE A 511 -6.81 27.19 3.44
C ILE A 511 -7.52 25.90 3.82
N PHE A 512 -7.43 24.90 2.96
CA PHE A 512 -7.89 23.56 3.26
C PHE A 512 -6.87 22.83 4.13
N VAL A 513 -7.37 22.10 5.10
CA VAL A 513 -6.63 21.28 6.03
C VAL A 513 -7.14 19.86 5.91
N PHE A 514 -6.22 18.90 5.78
CA PHE A 514 -6.60 17.50 5.68
C PHE A 514 -6.66 16.85 7.05
N GLU A 515 -7.63 15.96 7.23
CA GLU A 515 -7.68 15.05 8.37
C GLU A 515 -6.52 14.06 8.23
N MET A 516 -5.69 14.00 9.27
CA MET A 516 -4.41 13.30 9.25
C MET A 516 -4.36 12.07 10.16
N GLY A 517 -5.51 11.56 10.62
CA GLY A 517 -5.72 10.37 11.44
C GLY A 517 -4.91 10.34 12.72
N GLU A 518 -4.69 9.13 13.24
CA GLU A 518 -3.92 8.95 14.46
C GLU A 518 -2.41 9.18 14.25
N PRO A 519 -1.73 9.86 15.19
CA PRO A 519 -0.28 10.07 15.12
C PRO A 519 0.49 8.76 15.38
N VAL A 520 1.61 8.58 14.67
CA VAL A 520 2.45 7.39 14.76
C VAL A 520 3.77 7.72 15.45
N LYS A 521 4.15 6.95 16.47
CA LYS A 521 5.48 7.05 17.09
C LYS A 521 6.56 6.57 16.12
N ILE A 522 7.59 7.38 15.93
CA ILE A 522 8.69 7.05 15.01
C ILE A 522 9.50 5.85 15.48
N VAL A 523 9.62 5.65 16.80
CA VAL A 523 10.27 4.45 17.35
C VAL A 523 9.49 3.17 17.01
N ASP A 524 8.15 3.21 17.03
CA ASP A 524 7.33 2.04 16.70
C ASP A 524 7.37 1.75 15.20
N LEU A 525 7.45 2.81 14.38
CA LEU A 525 7.73 2.69 12.95
C LEU A 525 9.07 1.99 12.70
N ALA A 526 10.14 2.41 13.36
CA ALA A 526 11.46 1.80 13.25
C ALA A 526 11.43 0.31 13.63
N LYS A 527 10.82 -0.04 14.78
CA LYS A 527 10.66 -1.42 15.24
C LYS A 527 9.93 -2.29 14.21
N LYS A 528 8.84 -1.79 13.63
CA LYS A 528 8.08 -2.49 12.58
C LYS A 528 8.91 -2.71 11.33
N MET A 529 9.68 -1.72 10.88
CA MET A 529 10.53 -1.85 9.69
C MET A 529 11.66 -2.86 9.88
N ILE A 530 12.27 -2.92 11.08
CA ILE A 530 13.26 -3.96 11.43
C ILE A 530 12.63 -5.35 11.32
N SER A 531 11.45 -5.52 11.92
CA SER A 531 10.73 -6.80 11.92
C SER A 531 10.30 -7.23 10.51
N LEU A 532 9.81 -6.29 9.67
CA LEU A 532 9.49 -6.55 8.26
C LEU A 532 10.70 -6.97 7.42
N SER A 533 11.89 -6.55 7.84
CA SER A 533 13.15 -6.93 7.20
C SER A 533 13.67 -8.30 7.68
N ASN A 534 12.90 -9.02 8.51
CA ASN A 534 13.27 -10.27 9.15
C ASN A 534 14.52 -10.17 10.04
N LEU A 535 14.70 -9.03 10.71
CA LEU A 535 15.82 -8.78 11.61
C LEU A 535 15.33 -8.65 13.06
N GLU A 536 16.17 -9.04 14.01
CA GLU A 536 15.89 -8.98 15.45
C GLU A 536 16.49 -7.70 16.06
N LEU A 537 15.65 -6.89 16.71
CA LEU A 537 16.07 -5.71 17.45
C LEU A 537 16.96 -6.11 18.64
N GLY A 538 18.12 -5.46 18.77
CA GLY A 538 19.10 -5.69 19.83
C GLY A 538 20.06 -6.86 19.56
N LYS A 539 19.88 -7.60 18.47
CA LYS A 539 20.78 -8.66 18.03
C LYS A 539 21.36 -8.38 16.65
N ASP A 540 20.48 -8.14 15.67
CA ASP A 540 20.90 -7.85 14.30
C ASP A 540 21.01 -6.35 14.05
N ILE A 541 20.10 -5.55 14.63
CA ILE A 541 20.07 -4.09 14.48
C ILE A 541 19.71 -3.44 15.82
N GLU A 542 20.36 -2.33 16.14
CA GLU A 542 20.04 -1.48 17.29
C GLU A 542 19.29 -0.19 16.87
N ILE A 543 18.55 0.40 17.81
CA ILE A 543 18.00 1.76 17.68
C ILE A 543 18.84 2.70 18.54
N LYS A 544 19.42 3.73 17.93
CA LYS A 544 20.19 4.77 18.61
C LYS A 544 19.40 6.07 18.65
N TYR A 545 19.20 6.61 19.85
CA TYR A 545 18.63 7.93 20.03
C TYR A 545 19.69 9.01 19.80
N THR A 546 19.37 10.00 18.97
CA THR A 546 20.31 11.03 18.50
C THR A 546 20.04 12.43 19.04
N GLY A 547 18.92 12.61 19.75
CA GLY A 547 18.45 13.92 20.21
C GLY A 547 17.60 14.64 19.16
N LEU A 548 16.81 15.62 19.61
CA LEU A 548 16.05 16.50 18.73
C LEU A 548 16.99 17.43 17.98
N ARG A 549 16.69 17.67 16.71
CA ARG A 549 17.43 18.63 15.88
C ARG A 549 16.91 20.05 16.11
N PRO A 550 17.71 21.09 15.83
CA PRO A 550 17.24 22.48 15.89
C PRO A 550 15.95 22.67 15.06
N GLY A 551 14.95 23.35 15.65
CA GLY A 551 13.65 23.62 15.02
C GLY A 551 12.70 22.43 14.92
N GLU A 552 13.08 21.23 15.39
CA GLU A 552 12.26 20.02 15.31
C GLU A 552 11.29 19.90 16.51
N LYS A 553 9.98 19.79 16.22
CA LYS A 553 8.94 19.60 17.25
C LYS A 553 8.83 18.12 17.67
N LEU A 554 8.56 17.87 18.96
CA LEU A 554 8.24 16.53 19.50
C LEU A 554 6.92 15.99 18.94
N TYR A 555 5.90 16.86 18.97
CA TYR A 555 4.56 16.62 18.47
C TYR A 555 4.24 17.72 17.47
N GLU A 556 3.74 17.35 16.30
CA GLU A 556 3.18 18.34 15.37
C GLU A 556 1.79 18.75 15.88
N GLU A 557 1.42 20.00 15.62
CA GLU A 557 0.10 20.51 16.02
C GLU A 557 -1.00 19.81 15.22
N LEU A 558 -2.13 19.54 15.88
CA LEU A 558 -3.34 19.10 15.21
C LEU A 558 -3.82 20.22 14.30
N LEU A 559 -3.64 20.00 12.99
CA LEU A 559 -4.07 20.95 11.97
C LEU A 559 -5.60 21.19 11.99
N ALA A 560 -6.35 20.14 12.35
CA ALA A 560 -7.80 20.06 12.31
C ALA A 560 -8.37 19.87 13.72
N ASN A 561 -8.99 20.91 14.27
CA ASN A 561 -9.84 20.81 15.45
C ASN A 561 -11.14 21.59 15.22
N GLU A 562 -12.22 21.21 15.92
CA GLU A 562 -13.56 21.82 15.75
C GLU A 562 -13.56 23.34 16.04
N GLU A 563 -12.63 23.78 16.88
CA GLU A 563 -12.48 25.18 17.28
C GLU A 563 -11.95 26.05 16.12
N ASN A 564 -10.95 25.57 15.36
CA ASN A 564 -10.26 26.39 14.34
C ASN A 564 -10.61 26.04 12.90
N THR A 565 -11.54 25.12 12.66
CA THR A 565 -11.91 24.69 11.30
C THR A 565 -13.41 24.73 11.04
N LEU A 566 -13.77 24.72 9.76
CA LEU A 566 -15.14 24.58 9.26
C LEU A 566 -15.22 23.30 8.41
N PRO A 567 -16.32 22.53 8.52
CA PRO A 567 -16.49 21.32 7.71
C PRO A 567 -16.68 21.65 6.23
N THR A 568 -16.34 20.69 5.36
CA THR A 568 -16.69 20.69 3.93
C THR A 568 -17.63 19.54 3.60
N HIS A 569 -18.01 19.37 2.32
CA HIS A 569 -18.76 18.17 1.90
C HIS A 569 -17.95 16.88 1.98
N HIS A 570 -16.61 16.97 2.09
CA HIS A 570 -15.73 15.82 2.21
C HIS A 570 -15.20 15.71 3.64
N SER A 571 -15.45 14.60 4.32
CA SER A 571 -15.14 14.42 5.75
C SER A 571 -13.67 14.58 6.12
N LYS A 572 -12.75 14.25 5.20
CA LYS A 572 -11.30 14.43 5.40
C LYS A 572 -10.74 15.80 5.00
N ILE A 573 -11.58 16.74 4.58
CA ILE A 573 -11.15 18.09 4.15
C ILE A 573 -11.91 19.13 4.97
N LEU A 574 -11.18 19.99 5.64
CA LEU A 574 -11.73 21.06 6.48
C LEU A 574 -11.17 22.41 6.00
N ILE A 575 -11.86 23.50 6.29
CA ILE A 575 -11.38 24.86 5.98
C ILE A 575 -10.87 25.50 7.27
N ALA A 576 -9.63 25.96 7.29
CA ALA A 576 -9.09 26.68 8.44
C ALA A 576 -9.73 28.08 8.58
N LYS A 577 -10.19 28.40 9.78
CA LYS A 577 -10.58 29.76 10.16
C LYS A 577 -9.30 30.58 10.25
N THR A 578 -9.10 31.49 9.31
CA THR A 578 -7.90 32.35 9.26
C THR A 578 -8.29 33.81 9.38
N ARG A 579 -7.44 34.61 10.04
CA ARG A 579 -7.57 36.07 10.03
C ARG A 579 -7.16 36.59 8.65
N VAL A 580 -7.91 37.56 8.14
CA VAL A 580 -7.61 38.23 6.88
C VAL A 580 -6.32 39.04 7.07
N SER A 581 -5.33 38.85 6.20
CA SER A 581 -4.09 39.63 6.22
C SER A 581 -4.33 40.99 5.57
N ASP A 582 -3.88 42.04 6.25
CA ASP A 582 -3.97 43.43 5.79
C ASP A 582 -2.93 43.74 4.69
N THR A 583 -3.19 44.79 3.91
CA THR A 583 -2.31 45.25 2.82
C THR A 583 -0.87 45.54 3.29
N SER A 584 -0.68 45.94 4.55
CA SER A 584 0.63 46.18 5.16
C SER A 584 1.54 44.95 5.18
N SER A 585 0.98 43.73 5.21
CA SER A 585 1.75 42.50 5.17
C SER A 585 2.43 42.27 3.82
N ILE A 586 1.89 42.79 2.71
CA ILE A 586 2.46 42.60 1.37
C ILE A 586 3.77 43.40 1.21
N ASP A 587 3.79 44.63 1.69
CA ASP A 587 4.96 45.51 1.59
C ASP A 587 6.14 44.93 2.38
N LEU A 588 5.88 44.42 3.58
CA LEU A 588 6.88 43.71 4.39
C LEU A 588 7.44 42.46 3.69
N ILE A 589 6.61 41.74 2.92
CA ILE A 589 7.08 40.59 2.13
C ILE A 589 7.98 41.03 0.98
N HIS A 590 7.66 42.16 0.33
CA HIS A 590 8.52 42.73 -0.70
C HIS A 590 9.88 43.17 -0.14
N ASP A 591 9.87 43.84 1.01
CA ASP A 591 11.09 44.26 1.70
C ASP A 591 11.94 43.04 2.08
N LEU A 592 11.32 41.99 2.64
CA LEU A 592 11.99 40.74 2.95
C LEU A 592 12.67 40.12 1.72
N ILE A 593 11.96 40.08 0.57
CA ILE A 593 12.52 39.56 -0.69
C ILE A 593 13.68 40.42 -1.19
N ALA A 594 13.57 41.74 -1.09
CA ALA A 594 14.61 42.67 -1.50
C ALA A 594 15.89 42.53 -0.66
N LEU A 595 15.76 42.12 0.61
CA LEU A 595 16.90 41.88 1.49
C LEU A 595 17.66 40.59 1.14
N ILE A 596 17.04 39.56 0.54
CA ILE A 596 17.66 38.25 0.27
C ILE A 596 19.05 38.33 -0.38
N PRO A 597 19.30 39.11 -1.45
CA PRO A 597 20.61 39.15 -2.11
C PRO A 597 21.72 39.79 -1.26
N SER A 598 21.36 40.64 -0.30
CA SER A 598 22.32 41.34 0.58
C SER A 598 22.82 40.48 1.74
N GLN A 599 22.35 39.24 1.82
CA GLN A 599 22.53 38.39 2.96
C GLN A 599 23.84 37.60 2.93
N LYS A 600 24.43 37.43 4.13
CA LYS A 600 25.70 36.74 4.31
C LYS A 600 25.52 35.43 5.07
N ASN A 601 24.92 34.43 4.42
CA ASN A 601 24.72 33.09 5.00
C ASN A 601 25.99 32.50 5.64
N MET A 602 27.18 32.83 5.13
CA MET A 602 28.47 32.33 5.64
C MET A 602 29.07 33.12 6.82
N GLU A 603 28.64 34.35 7.09
CA GLU A 603 29.22 35.20 8.15
C GLU A 603 28.37 35.23 9.43
N THR A 604 27.09 34.88 9.35
CA THR A 604 26.16 34.86 10.49
C THR A 604 25.98 33.45 11.06
N LYS A 605 26.20 33.26 12.38
CA LYS A 605 25.83 32.00 13.06
C LYS A 605 24.34 31.69 12.82
N PRO A 606 23.93 30.43 12.58
CA PRO A 606 22.55 30.06 12.25
C PRO A 606 21.48 30.66 13.19
N LEU A 607 21.81 30.73 14.49
CA LEU A 607 20.95 31.30 15.55
C LEU A 607 20.59 32.79 15.35
N LYS A 608 21.47 33.61 14.77
CA LYS A 608 21.17 35.04 14.55
C LYS A 608 20.12 35.25 13.46
N TYR A 609 20.00 34.28 12.56
CA TYR A 609 19.16 34.38 11.40
C TYR A 609 17.74 33.92 11.68
N SER A 610 17.59 32.87 12.48
CA SER A 610 16.29 32.52 13.07
C SER A 610 15.76 33.69 13.88
N GLU A 611 16.57 34.37 14.70
CA GLU A 611 16.15 35.56 15.45
C GLU A 611 15.69 36.74 14.56
N TYR A 612 16.38 36.99 13.44
CA TYR A 612 16.01 38.05 12.49
C TYR A 612 14.74 37.70 11.70
N PHE A 613 14.62 36.42 11.33
CA PHE A 613 13.44 35.91 10.65
C PHE A 613 12.25 35.87 11.61
N ASP A 614 12.45 35.52 12.88
CA ASP A 614 11.46 35.56 13.96
C ASP A 614 10.99 37.00 14.22
N LEU A 615 11.88 38.00 14.19
CA LEU A 615 11.49 39.42 14.29
C LEU A 615 10.57 39.88 13.14
N TYR A 616 10.90 39.53 11.89
CA TYR A 616 10.06 39.84 10.73
C TYR A 616 8.79 38.97 10.69
N LEU A 617 8.85 37.72 11.16
CA LEU A 617 7.69 36.84 11.28
C LEU A 617 6.73 37.31 12.36
N ASP A 618 7.22 37.79 13.50
CA ASP A 618 6.37 38.41 14.50
C ASP A 618 5.67 39.63 13.92
N GLU A 619 6.33 40.44 13.09
CA GLU A 619 5.69 41.60 12.46
C GLU A 619 4.75 41.26 11.28
N ILE A 620 5.05 40.22 10.49
CA ILE A 620 4.28 39.82 9.29
C ILE A 620 3.15 38.82 9.63
N ALA A 621 3.41 37.87 10.54
CA ALA A 621 2.49 36.79 10.92
C ALA A 621 1.63 37.13 12.14
N PHE A 622 2.06 38.07 12.99
CA PHE A 622 1.35 38.53 14.19
C PHE A 622 1.40 40.06 14.33
N PRO A 623 0.65 40.84 13.52
CA PRO A 623 0.69 42.29 13.60
C PRO A 623 0.55 42.74 15.05
N LYS A 624 1.59 43.42 15.57
CA LYS A 624 1.67 43.88 16.95
C LYS A 624 0.43 44.72 17.25
N ILE A 625 -0.48 44.17 18.07
CA ILE A 625 -1.42 45.02 18.81
C ILE A 625 -0.53 45.93 19.67
N PRO A 626 -0.74 47.26 19.70
CA PRO A 626 0.06 48.13 20.53
C PRO A 626 -0.02 47.63 21.98
N ALA A 627 1.11 47.14 22.52
CA ALA A 627 1.20 46.42 23.79
C ALA A 627 0.77 47.24 25.04
N LYS A 628 0.40 48.50 24.86
CA LYS A 628 -0.06 49.39 25.93
C LYS A 628 -1.57 49.26 26.16
N ASP A 629 -2.35 49.09 25.10
CA ASP A 629 -3.82 49.06 25.20
C ASP A 629 -4.32 47.66 25.62
N ALA A 630 -3.73 46.58 25.09
CA ALA A 630 -4.11 45.21 25.44
C ALA A 630 -3.79 44.81 26.90
N LYS A 631 -2.77 45.42 27.52
CA LYS A 631 -2.39 45.11 28.92
C LYS A 631 -3.35 45.72 29.93
N GLU A 632 -3.88 46.91 29.66
CA GLU A 632 -4.89 47.51 30.52
C GLU A 632 -6.24 46.81 30.33
N GLU A 633 -6.61 46.47 29.10
CA GLU A 633 -7.86 45.77 28.79
C GLU A 633 -7.92 44.37 29.44
N LEU A 634 -6.83 43.58 29.36
CA LEU A 634 -6.74 42.29 30.04
C LEU A 634 -6.72 42.41 31.57
N LYS A 635 -6.14 43.48 32.12
CA LYS A 635 -6.18 43.75 33.57
C LYS A 635 -7.59 44.12 34.03
N GLU A 636 -8.30 44.96 33.27
CA GLU A 636 -9.68 45.32 33.57
C GLU A 636 -10.61 44.11 33.50
N GLN A 637 -10.44 43.24 32.51
CA GLN A 637 -11.21 42.00 32.41
C GLN A 637 -10.90 41.01 33.54
N PHE A 638 -9.62 40.79 33.85
CA PHE A 638 -9.21 39.95 34.99
C PHE A 638 -9.85 40.44 36.30
N ASN A 639 -9.82 41.75 36.53
CA ASN A 639 -10.45 42.36 37.70
C ASN A 639 -11.98 42.19 37.67
N LYS A 640 -12.63 42.30 36.51
CA LYS A 640 -14.08 42.14 36.40
C LYS A 640 -14.56 40.71 36.66
N GLU A 641 -13.79 39.71 36.23
CA GLU A 641 -14.20 38.30 36.31
C GLU A 641 -13.79 37.63 37.63
N TYR A 642 -12.62 37.96 38.16
CA TYR A 642 -12.06 37.27 39.32
C TYR A 642 -11.96 38.14 40.59
N CYS A 643 -12.15 39.46 40.50
CA CYS A 643 -12.18 40.32 41.68
C CYS A 643 -13.62 40.70 42.06
N ASP A 644 -13.95 40.53 43.35
CA ASP A 644 -15.18 41.02 43.95
C ASP A 644 -14.82 41.90 45.15
N GLY A 645 -14.77 43.22 44.92
CA GLY A 645 -14.14 44.18 45.82
C GLY A 645 -12.62 43.95 45.95
N ASN A 646 -12.06 44.16 47.15
CA ASN A 646 -10.62 43.92 47.42
C ASN A 646 -10.29 42.42 47.64
N LYS A 647 -11.05 41.47 47.06
CA LYS A 647 -10.87 40.02 47.26
C LYS A 647 -10.88 39.28 45.92
N LEU A 648 -9.89 38.41 45.70
CA LEU A 648 -9.83 37.53 44.54
C LEU A 648 -10.61 36.23 44.80
N LYS A 649 -11.49 35.86 43.86
CA LYS A 649 -12.32 34.66 43.89
C LYS A 649 -12.03 33.75 42.71
N TYR A 650 -12.00 32.44 42.97
CA TYR A 650 -12.02 31.39 41.96
C TYR A 650 -12.98 30.29 42.41
N LYS A 651 -13.90 29.87 41.53
CA LYS A 651 -14.98 28.89 41.85
C LYS A 651 -15.75 29.24 43.15
N ASN A 652 -16.05 30.52 43.36
CA ASN A 652 -16.71 31.06 44.57
C ASN A 652 -15.95 30.92 45.91
N VAL A 653 -14.65 30.60 45.88
CA VAL A 653 -13.79 30.56 47.07
C VAL A 653 -12.75 31.68 47.03
N ASN A 654 -12.47 32.28 48.20
CA ASN A 654 -11.42 33.30 48.32
C ASN A 654 -10.03 32.66 48.15
N VAL A 655 -9.26 33.17 47.20
CA VAL A 655 -7.90 32.70 46.93
C VAL A 655 -6.92 33.47 47.82
N LYS A 656 -6.06 32.74 48.55
CA LYS A 656 -5.00 33.37 49.35
C LYS A 656 -3.80 33.78 48.46
N PRO A 657 -3.06 34.86 48.80
CA PRO A 657 -1.99 35.36 47.94
C PRO A 657 -0.85 34.38 47.64
N ASP A 658 -0.56 33.47 48.55
CA ASP A 658 0.44 32.40 48.41
C ASP A 658 0.06 31.34 47.35
N MET A 659 -1.24 31.19 47.06
CA MET A 659 -1.73 30.25 46.05
C MET A 659 -1.87 30.87 44.65
N LEU A 660 -1.64 32.19 44.51
CA LEU A 660 -1.89 32.94 43.28
C LEU A 660 -1.11 32.42 42.08
N GLN A 661 0.20 32.22 42.23
CA GLN A 661 1.05 31.74 41.14
C GLN A 661 0.73 30.28 40.75
N HIS A 662 0.11 29.50 41.63
CA HIS A 662 -0.33 28.14 41.32
C HIS A 662 -1.64 28.09 40.54
N ILE A 663 -2.53 29.06 40.76
CA ILE A 663 -3.83 29.13 40.09
C ILE A 663 -3.73 29.95 38.80
N PHE A 664 -2.97 31.04 38.84
CA PHE A 664 -2.73 31.97 37.74
C PHE A 664 -1.21 32.16 37.52
N PRO A 665 -0.50 31.15 36.98
CA PRO A 665 0.95 31.21 36.74
C PRO A 665 1.39 32.33 35.78
N GLN A 666 0.45 32.91 35.05
CA GLN A 666 0.65 34.03 34.14
C GLN A 666 0.90 35.38 34.83
N LEU A 667 0.72 35.49 36.15
CA LEU A 667 0.96 36.72 36.90
C LEU A 667 2.37 36.76 37.49
N SER A 668 3.11 37.84 37.19
CA SER A 668 4.41 38.15 37.78
C SER A 668 4.31 39.33 38.76
N PHE A 669 4.81 39.12 39.97
CA PHE A 669 4.78 40.11 41.06
C PHE A 669 6.19 40.65 41.31
N ILE A 670 6.32 41.97 41.48
CA ILE A 670 7.62 42.65 41.56
C ILE A 670 8.34 42.36 42.89
N ASN A 671 7.60 42.24 44.00
CA ASN A 671 8.18 42.11 45.35
C ASN A 671 7.79 40.80 46.07
N LYS A 672 6.48 40.52 46.22
CA LYS A 672 5.92 39.31 46.86
C LYS A 672 4.52 39.01 46.28
N PRO A 673 4.03 37.75 46.35
CA PRO A 673 2.65 37.44 45.97
C PRO A 673 1.70 38.29 46.81
N CYS A 674 0.95 39.17 46.15
CA CYS A 674 -0.03 40.05 46.77
C CYS A 674 -1.37 39.89 46.04
N ASN A 675 -2.47 40.27 46.68
CA ASN A 675 -3.78 40.17 46.05
C ASN A 675 -3.86 41.15 44.86
N PRO A 676 -4.00 40.67 43.62
CA PRO A 676 -4.06 41.54 42.43
C PRO A 676 -5.29 42.46 42.42
N CYS A 677 -6.32 42.18 43.23
CA CYS A 677 -7.50 43.03 43.40
C CYS A 677 -7.27 44.20 44.39
N ASP A 678 -6.12 44.27 45.06
CA ASP A 678 -5.75 45.37 45.97
C ASP A 678 -5.02 46.49 45.20
N LYS A 679 -5.41 47.74 45.44
CA LYS A 679 -4.88 48.91 44.71
C LYS A 679 -3.39 49.16 44.96
N SER A 680 -2.84 48.63 46.06
CA SER A 680 -1.40 48.72 46.36
C SER A 680 -0.57 47.55 45.82
N CYS A 681 -1.19 46.57 45.13
CA CYS A 681 -0.49 45.41 44.59
C CYS A 681 -0.04 45.66 43.15
N GLU A 682 1.26 45.79 42.94
CA GLU A 682 1.84 45.94 41.61
C GLU A 682 2.20 44.58 41.00
N TYR A 683 1.53 44.23 39.90
CA TYR A 683 1.75 43.01 39.14
C TYR A 683 1.72 43.26 37.62
N SER A 684 2.35 42.34 36.90
CA SER A 684 2.44 42.32 35.44
C SER A 684 2.01 40.95 34.90
N ILE A 685 1.45 40.93 33.70
CA ILE A 685 1.08 39.69 32.99
C ILE A 685 2.28 39.28 32.14
N ILE A 686 2.75 38.04 32.28
CA ILE A 686 3.91 37.53 31.54
C ILE A 686 3.51 37.30 30.07
N GLU A 687 4.10 38.07 29.15
CA GLU A 687 3.68 38.18 27.75
C GLU A 687 4.04 36.96 26.87
N THR A 688 4.98 36.10 27.26
CA THR A 688 5.56 35.09 26.34
C THR A 688 4.63 33.92 25.98
N LYS A 689 3.35 33.91 26.38
CA LYS A 689 2.40 32.84 26.04
C LYS A 689 0.93 33.24 25.78
N LEU A 690 0.57 34.53 25.83
CA LEU A 690 -0.84 34.95 25.77
C LEU A 690 -1.08 35.91 24.59
N ILE A 691 -1.85 35.46 23.60
CA ILE A 691 -2.22 36.19 22.38
C ILE A 691 -3.76 36.39 22.29
N THR A 692 -4.58 35.75 23.14
CA THR A 692 -6.06 35.92 23.16
C THR A 692 -6.70 35.81 24.56
N GLU A 693 -7.90 36.38 24.72
CA GLU A 693 -8.73 36.38 25.95
C GLU A 693 -8.85 34.99 26.62
N GLU A 694 -8.89 33.91 25.84
CA GLU A 694 -9.11 32.55 26.36
C GLU A 694 -7.94 31.93 27.11
N GLN A 695 -6.75 32.53 27.02
CA GLN A 695 -5.54 31.94 27.59
C GLN A 695 -5.25 32.42 29.02
N MET A 696 -6.05 33.36 29.55
CA MET A 696 -5.97 33.84 30.93
C MET A 696 -6.82 32.99 31.90
N LYS A 697 -6.91 31.68 31.66
CA LYS A 697 -7.75 30.77 32.47
C LYS A 697 -6.98 30.18 33.66
N PRO A 698 -7.64 30.00 34.82
CA PRO A 698 -7.05 29.33 35.96
C PRO A 698 -6.77 27.85 35.65
N ILE A 699 -5.70 27.28 36.22
CA ILE A 699 -5.42 25.84 36.08
C ILE A 699 -6.61 25.04 36.66
N SER A 700 -7.24 24.19 35.84
CA SER A 700 -8.44 23.43 36.24
C SER A 700 -8.15 22.29 37.23
N THR A 701 -6.88 21.96 37.43
CA THR A 701 -6.40 20.94 38.35
C THR A 701 -5.68 21.58 39.53
N LEU A 702 -6.37 21.72 40.66
CA LEU A 702 -5.71 21.64 41.96
C LEU A 702 -5.85 20.19 42.44
N PRO A 703 -4.91 19.64 43.22
CA PRO A 703 -5.13 18.39 43.94
C PRO A 703 -6.37 18.46 44.84
#